data_AF-A0AAE4Z6N4-F1
#
_entry.id   AF-A0AAE4Z6N4-F1
#
_cell.length_a   1.000
_cell.length_b   1.000
_cell.length_c   1.000
_cell.angle_alpha   90.00
_cell.angle_beta   90.00
_cell.angle_gamma   90.00
#
_symmetry.space_group_name_H-M   'P 1'
#
loop_
_entity.id
_entity.type
_entity.pdbx_description
1 polymer ?
#
loop_
_entity_poly.entity_id
_entity_poly.type
_entity_poly.pdbx_seq_one_letter_code
_entity_poly.pdbx_strand_id
1 'polypeptide(L)'
;MRSYVFLCGCAALTLGLVATELSAQGGASDIERRGRIHGVQPPPGFYRTLASDPDAYQFRRVWKSVALQVRERRQALARQGDYATLNRHLSAGAPSRATAQESGAAVTGTFRFPVLVGYFTDSTHKHQPDTATLNSTMFSTAAAPPYSISTYYDESSNSLLSVTGDVIGWHKTDSASTWYEGSNNGLSPSTDHTGDFIKELLDAADATIDFSVYDGDNDGFVDLIAVLHPLKDGACGSSHIWAHRGVYSKWKGSPYATDDDVAIDDYVIQSAVGGSSGCDSTQTMAIGTMAHELGHGILNLPDLYDTGDSSEGIGWWGLMGSGNWNTQDSPAHLSAWSKDEVGWIAVDTISLAAGTGARSLRPIVSGDTALRINLEGTSEYFLLENRHRIGSDANLAGEGLAIWHVAPDLITARRPSNTVNAVDPHGLDLEQADGLDNLGNDVNRGDSGDLYPGLTANTAFGPSTAPSSELTDNSASGLTVDSITVNGDQSVAFRVVFNTVDELVTTSVGAGTRVLVDAVYRDAPYSVTKIYPGSMEISVDAIQGDTLIRHVFQSWSDGGARTHTVMLDATPDTFTANLETEHRVRATADLSGTVQSSQPLDSNGIRWMLPSDSIELVGVATASGWEFAHWSGDTTYNSDTLLLHMSRPWTVHARFGTPITVSTDTLFPGVMGATYTDTLTASGGTGSYTWTLVGGDSLPEGLSLEATTGAITGFPEDEGTFAMFFQAASGAITQADTVHLSVTRPSLQTTDVVNHLIGPVSVLSDDEERFLDIIGNNNGGYDVGDLRAYLQSVGISADLIPADLLETEDGVASKEGNQ
;
A
#
# COMPACT_ATOMS: atom_id res chain seq x y z
N MET A 1 -42.56 16.34 -10.03
CA MET A 1 -43.74 15.80 -9.32
C MET A 1 -43.28 14.62 -8.47
N ARG A 2 -43.44 14.73 -7.13
CA ARG A 2 -43.55 13.71 -6.05
C ARG A 2 -42.74 12.39 -6.14
N SER A 3 -42.11 11.81 -5.13
CA SER A 3 -41.83 12.09 -3.70
C SER A 3 -40.91 10.96 -3.18
N TYR A 4 -40.14 11.25 -2.13
CA TYR A 4 -39.31 10.41 -1.22
C TYR A 4 -39.75 8.96 -0.91
N VAL A 5 -38.78 8.09 -0.55
CA VAL A 5 -38.61 7.43 0.79
C VAL A 5 -37.22 6.74 0.92
N PHE A 6 -36.57 6.93 2.07
CA PHE A 6 -35.35 6.29 2.61
C PHE A 6 -35.67 4.90 3.20
N LEU A 7 -34.76 3.90 3.10
CA LEU A 7 -34.57 2.87 4.16
C LEU A 7 -33.28 2.04 3.98
N CYS A 8 -32.58 1.87 5.10
CA CYS A 8 -31.43 1.01 5.40
C CYS A 8 -31.59 -0.46 4.95
N GLY A 9 -30.47 -1.12 4.65
CA GLY A 9 -30.37 -2.58 4.63
C GLY A 9 -28.98 -3.08 4.26
N CYS A 10 -28.33 -3.77 5.18
CA CYS A 10 -26.99 -4.36 5.07
C CYS A 10 -26.76 -5.12 3.75
N ALA A 11 -25.67 -4.81 3.06
CA ALA A 11 -25.11 -5.65 2.01
C ALA A 11 -23.96 -6.47 2.59
N ALA A 12 -24.18 -7.77 2.75
CA ALA A 12 -23.15 -8.76 2.96
C ALA A 12 -22.20 -8.76 1.75
N LEU A 13 -20.92 -8.48 1.98
CA LEU A 13 -19.88 -8.66 0.97
C LEU A 13 -19.37 -10.11 1.07
N THR A 14 -19.85 -10.97 0.17
CA THR A 14 -19.25 -12.27 -0.12
C THR A 14 -17.89 -12.05 -0.79
N LEU A 15 -16.80 -12.29 -0.05
CA LEU A 15 -15.46 -12.39 -0.61
C LEU A 15 -15.28 -13.77 -1.25
N GLY A 16 -15.08 -13.77 -2.56
CA GLY A 16 -14.66 -14.94 -3.32
C GLY A 16 -13.19 -15.25 -3.04
N LEU A 17 -12.92 -16.45 -2.53
CA LEU A 17 -11.59 -17.05 -2.59
C LEU A 17 -11.49 -17.85 -3.89
N VAL A 18 -10.58 -17.38 -4.75
CA VAL A 18 -10.06 -18.16 -5.88
C VAL A 18 -9.18 -19.24 -5.28
N ALA A 19 -9.59 -20.50 -5.47
CA ALA A 19 -8.77 -21.66 -5.15
C ALA A 19 -7.56 -21.67 -6.10
N THR A 20 -6.40 -21.27 -5.59
CA THR A 20 -5.10 -21.64 -6.16
C THR A 20 -4.68 -22.96 -5.55
N GLU A 21 -4.37 -23.92 -6.42
CA GLU A 21 -3.91 -25.27 -6.11
C GLU A 21 -2.76 -25.24 -5.08
N LEU A 22 -3.05 -25.64 -3.83
CA LEU A 22 -2.01 -26.00 -2.87
C LEU A 22 -1.44 -27.36 -3.31
N SER A 23 -0.15 -27.37 -3.65
CA SER A 23 0.61 -28.59 -3.87
C SER A 23 0.54 -29.47 -2.63
N ALA A 24 0.28 -30.76 -2.85
CA ALA A 24 0.37 -31.81 -1.85
C ALA A 24 1.77 -31.88 -1.23
N GLN A 25 1.94 -31.30 -0.04
CA GLN A 25 2.90 -31.76 0.96
C GLN A 25 2.11 -31.94 2.26
N GLY A 26 1.96 -33.19 2.68
CA GLY A 26 1.28 -33.53 3.92
C GLY A 26 2.02 -32.89 5.09
N GLY A 27 1.30 -32.17 5.95
CA GLY A 27 1.85 -31.66 7.19
C GLY A 27 2.29 -32.82 8.07
N ALA A 28 3.47 -32.71 8.68
CA ALA A 28 3.89 -33.74 9.60
C ALA A 28 3.02 -33.79 10.85
N SER A 29 2.87 -34.99 11.40
CA SER A 29 2.15 -35.22 12.64
C SER A 29 3.10 -35.56 13.78
N ASP A 30 2.61 -35.62 15.01
CA ASP A 30 3.33 -36.06 16.22
C ASP A 30 4.13 -37.34 16.01
N ILE A 31 3.65 -38.19 15.10
CA ILE A 31 4.26 -39.43 14.65
C ILE A 31 5.69 -39.17 14.12
N GLU A 32 5.88 -38.18 13.24
CA GLU A 32 7.19 -37.83 12.66
C GLU A 32 8.12 -37.24 13.71
N ARG A 33 7.59 -36.33 14.55
CA ARG A 33 8.37 -35.67 15.59
C ARG A 33 8.96 -36.66 16.59
N ARG A 34 8.17 -37.65 17.03
CA ARG A 34 8.64 -38.70 17.95
C ARG A 34 9.79 -39.53 17.36
N GLY A 35 9.75 -39.81 16.06
CA GLY A 35 10.83 -40.51 15.37
C GLY A 35 12.11 -39.69 15.32
N ARG A 36 12.00 -38.40 14.94
CA ARG A 36 13.13 -37.48 14.80
C ARG A 36 13.99 -37.38 16.07
N ILE A 37 13.38 -37.43 17.25
CA ILE A 37 14.08 -37.39 18.54
C ILE A 37 15.05 -38.57 18.70
N HIS A 38 14.72 -39.72 18.11
CA HIS A 38 15.53 -40.93 18.16
C HIS A 38 16.28 -41.20 16.84
N GLY A 39 16.21 -40.28 15.87
CA GLY A 39 16.81 -40.45 14.55
C GLY A 39 16.13 -41.52 13.69
N VAL A 40 14.83 -41.75 13.90
CA VAL A 40 14.01 -42.75 13.21
C VAL A 40 12.94 -42.04 12.38
N GLN A 41 12.72 -42.48 11.15
CA GLN A 41 11.67 -41.93 10.29
C GLN A 41 10.45 -42.87 10.28
N PRO A 42 9.22 -42.36 10.20
CA PRO A 42 8.05 -43.22 10.07
C PRO A 42 8.10 -44.10 8.81
N PRO A 43 7.50 -45.30 8.85
CA PRO A 43 7.52 -46.22 7.72
C PRO A 43 6.70 -45.68 6.53
N PRO A 44 7.02 -46.05 5.27
CA PRO A 44 6.35 -45.52 4.08
C PRO A 44 4.82 -45.66 4.03
N GLY A 45 4.24 -46.62 4.76
CA GLY A 45 2.80 -46.78 4.89
C GLY A 45 2.11 -45.61 5.59
N PHE A 46 2.80 -44.92 6.50
CA PHE A 46 2.29 -43.71 7.17
C PHE A 46 2.00 -42.59 6.15
N TYR A 47 3.01 -42.24 5.35
CA TYR A 47 2.89 -41.21 4.31
C TYR A 47 1.83 -41.54 3.26
N ARG A 48 1.71 -42.81 2.88
CA ARG A 48 0.65 -43.26 1.96
C ARG A 48 -0.74 -43.11 2.56
N THR A 49 -0.89 -43.35 3.86
CA THR A 49 -2.15 -43.19 4.58
C THR A 49 -2.54 -41.71 4.61
N LEU A 50 -1.63 -40.81 5.00
CA LEU A 50 -1.85 -39.36 4.96
C LEU A 50 -2.17 -38.84 3.55
N ALA A 51 -1.47 -39.33 2.52
CA ALA A 51 -1.74 -38.91 1.14
C ALA A 51 -3.15 -39.32 0.66
N SER A 52 -3.69 -40.41 1.19
CA SER A 52 -5.04 -40.88 0.86
C SER A 52 -6.14 -40.24 1.72
N ASP A 53 -5.79 -39.85 2.94
CA ASP A 53 -6.70 -39.31 3.95
C ASP A 53 -5.91 -38.40 4.91
N PRO A 54 -5.90 -37.08 4.65
CA PRO A 54 -5.14 -36.12 5.45
C PRO A 54 -5.53 -36.10 6.94
N ASP A 55 -6.74 -36.57 7.27
CA ASP A 55 -7.28 -36.56 8.63
C ASP A 55 -7.10 -37.91 9.36
N ALA A 56 -6.36 -38.87 8.79
CA ALA A 56 -6.25 -40.24 9.32
C ALA A 56 -5.72 -40.30 10.77
N TYR A 57 -4.89 -39.34 11.17
CA TYR A 57 -4.31 -39.24 12.52
C TYR A 57 -4.77 -37.97 13.25
N GLN A 58 -6.01 -37.57 13.03
CA GLN A 58 -6.62 -36.44 13.71
C GLN A 58 -7.90 -36.89 14.43
N PHE A 59 -8.04 -36.50 15.70
CA PHE A 59 -9.28 -36.76 16.43
C PHE A 59 -10.46 -36.04 15.78
N ARG A 60 -11.63 -36.68 15.76
CA ARG A 60 -12.84 -36.16 15.12
C ARG A 60 -13.87 -35.57 16.08
N ARG A 61 -14.01 -36.18 17.26
CA ARG A 61 -15.18 -36.08 18.15
C ARG A 61 -14.85 -35.95 19.63
N VAL A 62 -13.59 -36.12 20.04
CA VAL A 62 -13.16 -35.83 21.44
C VAL A 62 -13.70 -34.49 21.90
N TRP A 63 -13.77 -34.28 23.22
CA TRP A 63 -14.07 -33.06 24.00
C TRP A 63 -13.50 -31.70 23.50
N LYS A 64 -12.84 -31.66 22.33
CA LYS A 64 -12.57 -30.52 21.45
C LYS A 64 -13.76 -29.58 21.28
N SER A 65 -15.01 -30.08 21.31
CA SER A 65 -16.22 -29.27 21.13
C SER A 65 -16.28 -28.13 22.16
N VAL A 66 -15.96 -28.43 23.43
CA VAL A 66 -15.90 -27.46 24.53
C VAL A 66 -14.74 -26.50 24.35
N ALA A 67 -13.54 -26.99 24.03
CA ALA A 67 -12.37 -26.14 23.82
C ALA A 67 -12.55 -25.19 22.62
N LEU A 68 -13.20 -25.63 21.55
CA LEU A 68 -13.59 -24.81 20.41
C LEU A 68 -14.51 -23.67 20.81
N GLN A 69 -15.58 -23.97 21.55
CA GLN A 69 -16.54 -22.96 22.02
C GLN A 69 -15.86 -21.94 22.94
N VAL A 70 -14.99 -22.40 23.86
CA VAL A 70 -14.21 -21.53 24.73
C VAL A 70 -13.32 -20.60 23.91
N ARG A 71 -12.55 -21.13 22.97
CA ARG A 71 -11.67 -20.33 22.11
C ARG A 71 -12.44 -19.30 21.30
N GLU A 72 -13.53 -19.69 20.65
CA GLU A 72 -14.39 -18.78 19.88
C GLU A 72 -14.97 -17.67 20.76
N ARG A 73 -15.41 -18.02 21.98
CA ARG A 73 -15.92 -17.06 22.96
C ARG A 73 -14.83 -16.08 23.40
N ARG A 74 -13.63 -16.56 23.69
CA ARG A 74 -12.49 -15.72 24.09
C ARG A 74 -12.06 -14.79 22.97
N GLN A 75 -11.93 -15.29 21.74
CA GLN A 75 -11.64 -14.46 20.57
C GLN A 75 -12.70 -13.38 20.34
N ALA A 76 -13.99 -13.71 20.53
CA ALA A 76 -15.06 -12.73 20.43
C ALA A 76 -14.96 -11.63 21.51
N LEU A 77 -14.65 -12.00 22.76
CA LEU A 77 -14.43 -11.03 23.85
C LEU A 77 -13.20 -10.16 23.59
N ALA A 78 -12.09 -10.73 23.13
CA ALA A 78 -10.88 -10.00 22.79
C ALA A 78 -11.13 -8.98 21.65
N ARG A 79 -11.85 -9.37 20.59
CA ARG A 79 -12.27 -8.45 19.51
C ARG A 79 -13.16 -7.30 19.99
N GLN A 80 -13.90 -7.51 21.09
CA GLN A 80 -14.72 -6.48 21.74
C GLN A 80 -13.96 -5.66 22.78
N GLY A 81 -12.72 -6.02 23.10
CA GLY A 81 -11.94 -5.42 24.19
C GLY A 81 -12.46 -5.76 25.59
N ASP A 82 -13.34 -6.75 25.75
CA ASP A 82 -13.95 -7.13 27.04
C ASP A 82 -13.08 -8.16 27.79
N TYR A 83 -11.86 -7.71 28.16
CA TYR A 83 -10.93 -8.52 28.94
C TYR A 83 -11.39 -8.74 30.39
N ALA A 84 -12.28 -7.88 30.90
CA ALA A 84 -12.88 -8.04 32.23
C ALA A 84 -13.78 -9.29 32.29
N THR A 85 -14.60 -9.54 31.27
CA THR A 85 -15.36 -10.79 31.16
C THR A 85 -14.45 -11.98 30.86
N LEU A 86 -13.46 -11.81 29.99
CA LEU A 86 -12.51 -12.87 29.59
C LEU A 86 -11.69 -13.41 30.77
N ASN A 87 -11.31 -12.55 31.71
CA ASN A 87 -10.51 -12.89 32.89
C ASN A 87 -11.35 -13.17 34.16
N ARG A 88 -12.68 -13.06 34.08
CA ARG A 88 -13.57 -13.03 35.26
C ARG A 88 -13.37 -14.21 36.21
N HIS A 89 -13.15 -15.41 35.68
CA HIS A 89 -13.00 -16.63 36.46
C HIS A 89 -11.66 -16.76 37.20
N LEU A 90 -10.72 -15.86 36.94
CA LEU A 90 -9.42 -15.75 37.62
C LEU A 90 -9.32 -14.46 38.47
N SER A 91 -10.41 -13.70 38.59
CA SER A 91 -10.44 -12.49 39.43
C SER A 91 -10.60 -12.83 40.92
N ALA A 92 -10.04 -11.98 41.80
CA ALA A 92 -10.10 -12.10 43.27
C ALA A 92 -9.21 -13.19 43.93
N GLY A 93 -8.14 -13.63 43.26
CA GLY A 93 -7.06 -14.39 43.89
C GLY A 93 -7.30 -15.90 44.02
N ALA A 94 -8.33 -16.44 43.38
CA ALA A 94 -8.48 -17.87 43.18
C ALA A 94 -9.34 -18.21 41.93
N PRO A 95 -8.96 -19.24 41.16
CA PRO A 95 -9.74 -19.76 40.02
C PRO A 95 -11.11 -20.29 40.47
N SER A 96 -12.17 -20.00 39.70
CA SER A 96 -13.54 -20.47 39.95
C SER A 96 -14.12 -21.22 38.75
N ARG A 97 -14.31 -22.54 38.89
CA ARG A 97 -14.96 -23.38 37.87
C ARG A 97 -16.37 -22.92 37.54
N ALA A 98 -17.16 -22.54 38.56
CA ALA A 98 -18.53 -22.07 38.36
C ALA A 98 -18.57 -20.79 37.51
N THR A 99 -17.67 -19.85 37.79
CA THR A 99 -17.58 -18.58 37.05
C THR A 99 -17.08 -18.81 35.62
N ALA A 100 -16.11 -19.71 35.44
CA ALA A 100 -15.60 -20.08 34.12
C ALA A 100 -16.67 -20.75 33.25
N GLN A 101 -17.48 -21.62 33.84
CA GLN A 101 -18.58 -22.29 33.15
C GLN A 101 -19.70 -21.30 32.80
N GLU A 102 -20.01 -20.34 33.67
CA GLU A 102 -20.99 -19.28 33.39
C GLU A 102 -20.52 -18.34 32.27
N SER A 103 -19.23 -17.96 32.26
CA SER A 103 -18.69 -17.05 31.24
C SER A 103 -18.46 -17.73 29.89
N GLY A 104 -18.30 -19.06 29.89
CA GLY A 104 -17.86 -19.86 28.75
C GLY A 104 -16.44 -19.49 28.29
N ALA A 105 -15.64 -18.88 29.17
CA ALA A 105 -14.34 -18.31 28.81
C ALA A 105 -13.14 -19.17 29.23
N ALA A 106 -13.36 -20.35 29.81
CA ALA A 106 -12.29 -21.31 30.08
C ALA A 106 -12.77 -22.76 30.02
N VAL A 107 -11.87 -23.66 29.62
CA VAL A 107 -12.11 -25.11 29.68
C VAL A 107 -12.05 -25.56 31.13
N THR A 108 -13.14 -26.15 31.62
CA THR A 108 -13.28 -26.56 33.02
C THR A 108 -14.03 -27.88 33.14
N GLY A 109 -13.95 -28.49 34.33
CA GLY A 109 -14.76 -29.66 34.68
C GLY A 109 -13.89 -30.86 35.01
N THR A 110 -14.40 -32.05 34.71
CA THR A 110 -13.71 -33.32 34.91
C THR A 110 -13.71 -34.09 33.61
N PHE A 111 -12.53 -34.35 33.07
CA PHE A 111 -12.33 -35.29 31.97
C PHE A 111 -12.07 -36.68 32.54
N ARG A 112 -12.78 -37.68 32.03
CA ARG A 112 -12.60 -39.08 32.41
C ARG A 112 -12.49 -39.94 31.16
N PHE A 113 -11.47 -40.80 31.08
CA PHE A 113 -11.28 -41.71 29.95
C PHE A 113 -10.83 -43.10 30.40
N PRO A 114 -11.22 -44.19 29.70
CA PRO A 114 -10.74 -45.52 29.97
C PRO A 114 -9.36 -45.74 29.34
N VAL A 115 -8.52 -46.52 30.03
CA VAL A 115 -7.23 -46.99 29.54
C VAL A 115 -7.29 -48.50 29.35
N LEU A 116 -7.40 -48.93 28.10
CA LEU A 116 -7.39 -50.33 27.69
C LEU A 116 -5.96 -50.83 27.59
N VAL A 117 -5.66 -51.96 28.22
CA VAL A 117 -4.30 -52.51 28.24
C VAL A 117 -4.32 -53.91 27.66
N GLY A 118 -3.57 -54.12 26.58
CA GLY A 118 -3.55 -55.38 25.84
C GLY A 118 -2.17 -55.99 25.77
N TYR A 119 -2.06 -57.31 25.80
CA TYR A 119 -0.80 -58.02 25.53
C TYR A 119 -0.98 -59.14 24.51
N PHE A 120 0.07 -59.37 23.75
CA PHE A 120 0.09 -60.27 22.60
C PHE A 120 0.35 -61.73 23.00
N THR A 121 0.03 -62.68 22.12
CA THR A 121 0.27 -64.12 22.39
C THR A 121 1.74 -64.49 22.58
N ASP A 122 2.64 -63.75 21.95
CA ASP A 122 4.11 -63.88 21.98
C ASP A 122 4.77 -62.99 23.05
N SER A 123 3.99 -62.22 23.81
CA SER A 123 4.51 -61.43 24.93
C SER A 123 5.09 -62.36 26.01
N THR A 124 6.42 -62.28 26.20
CA THR A 124 7.17 -63.13 27.13
C THR A 124 7.10 -62.65 28.59
N HIS A 125 6.78 -61.37 28.80
CA HIS A 125 6.59 -60.76 30.11
C HIS A 125 5.09 -60.74 30.46
N LYS A 126 4.70 -61.50 31.48
CA LYS A 126 3.35 -61.39 32.06
C LYS A 126 3.28 -60.11 32.93
N HIS A 127 2.60 -59.09 32.40
CA HIS A 127 2.07 -57.95 33.17
C HIS A 127 3.12 -57.09 33.90
N GLN A 128 4.10 -56.56 33.18
CA GLN A 128 4.96 -55.49 33.68
C GLN A 128 4.95 -54.32 32.69
N PRO A 129 4.44 -53.14 33.10
CA PRO A 129 3.86 -52.81 34.41
C PRO A 129 2.51 -53.50 34.69
N ASP A 130 2.17 -53.72 35.96
CA ASP A 130 0.83 -54.19 36.33
C ASP A 130 -0.20 -53.04 36.32
N THR A 131 -1.49 -53.38 36.40
CA THR A 131 -2.58 -52.39 36.34
C THR A 131 -2.50 -51.35 37.46
N ALA A 132 -2.05 -51.73 38.67
CA ALA A 132 -1.92 -50.81 39.79
C ALA A 132 -0.79 -49.79 39.55
N THR A 133 0.33 -50.25 39.01
CA THR A 133 1.47 -49.41 38.63
C THR A 133 1.05 -48.41 37.56
N LEU A 134 0.41 -48.88 36.48
CA LEU A 134 -0.11 -48.02 35.41
C LEU A 134 -1.07 -46.96 35.96
N ASN A 135 -2.01 -47.37 36.81
CA ASN A 135 -2.97 -46.45 37.43
C ASN A 135 -2.28 -45.41 38.32
N SER A 136 -1.29 -45.83 39.11
CA SER A 136 -0.53 -44.90 39.96
C SER A 136 0.32 -43.92 39.15
N THR A 137 0.94 -44.36 38.04
CA THR A 137 1.72 -43.49 37.16
C THR A 137 0.84 -42.47 36.45
N MET A 138 -0.32 -42.88 35.94
CA MET A 138 -1.19 -42.01 35.15
C MET A 138 -2.11 -41.12 35.98
N PHE A 139 -2.60 -41.58 37.13
CA PHE A 139 -3.71 -40.94 37.85
C PHE A 139 -3.48 -40.75 39.36
N SER A 140 -2.23 -40.85 39.84
CA SER A 140 -1.92 -40.45 41.22
C SER A 140 -2.29 -38.98 41.47
N THR A 141 -2.74 -38.66 42.68
CA THR A 141 -3.04 -37.29 43.09
C THR A 141 -1.89 -36.63 43.86
N ALA A 142 -0.72 -37.28 43.92
CA ALA A 142 0.47 -36.72 44.54
C ALA A 142 0.99 -35.53 43.71
N ALA A 143 0.85 -34.32 44.24
CA ALA A 143 1.28 -33.07 43.60
C ALA A 143 2.80 -32.86 43.73
N ALA A 144 3.59 -33.79 43.18
CA ALA A 144 5.05 -33.69 43.08
C ALA A 144 5.57 -34.57 41.93
N PRO A 145 6.75 -34.27 41.35
CA PRO A 145 7.40 -35.14 40.38
C PRO A 145 7.70 -36.53 40.98
N PRO A 146 7.57 -37.63 40.21
CA PRO A 146 7.05 -37.68 38.84
C PRO A 146 5.56 -37.33 38.77
N TYR A 147 5.18 -36.48 37.81
CA TYR A 147 3.80 -36.06 37.62
C TYR A 147 2.94 -37.19 37.06
N SER A 148 1.67 -37.17 37.44
CA SER A 148 0.62 -37.94 36.79
C SER A 148 -0.13 -37.04 35.81
N ILE A 149 -0.94 -37.62 34.93
CA ILE A 149 -1.82 -36.84 34.04
C ILE A 149 -2.74 -35.95 34.88
N SER A 150 -3.24 -36.50 35.99
CA SER A 150 -4.10 -35.78 36.92
C SER A 150 -3.42 -34.56 37.54
N THR A 151 -2.21 -34.71 38.06
CA THR A 151 -1.51 -33.60 38.72
C THR A 151 -0.92 -32.60 37.73
N TYR A 152 -0.51 -33.03 36.55
CA TYR A 152 -0.07 -32.13 35.48
C TYR A 152 -1.19 -31.19 35.03
N TYR A 153 -2.38 -31.72 34.71
CA TYR A 153 -3.49 -30.90 34.24
C TYR A 153 -4.14 -30.07 35.36
N ASP A 154 -4.13 -30.55 36.61
CA ASP A 154 -4.57 -29.76 37.76
C ASP A 154 -3.64 -28.55 38.00
N GLU A 155 -2.32 -28.74 37.99
CA GLU A 155 -1.35 -27.63 38.04
C GLU A 155 -1.53 -26.70 36.85
N SER A 156 -1.60 -27.26 35.63
CA SER A 156 -1.59 -26.49 34.40
C SER A 156 -2.83 -25.60 34.19
N SER A 157 -3.97 -26.07 34.68
CA SER A 157 -5.25 -25.38 34.58
C SER A 157 -5.57 -24.49 35.77
N ASN A 158 -4.69 -24.37 36.77
CA ASN A 158 -5.01 -23.75 38.06
C ASN A 158 -6.27 -24.39 38.67
N SER A 159 -6.31 -25.71 38.72
CA SER A 159 -7.44 -26.51 39.22
C SER A 159 -8.79 -26.27 38.53
N LEU A 160 -8.82 -25.63 37.35
CA LEU A 160 -10.04 -25.47 36.56
C LEU A 160 -10.48 -26.78 35.90
N LEU A 161 -9.52 -27.63 35.53
CA LEU A 161 -9.73 -28.92 34.91
C LEU A 161 -9.15 -30.04 35.78
N SER A 162 -9.96 -31.08 36.03
CA SER A 162 -9.49 -32.35 36.56
C SER A 162 -9.44 -33.38 35.44
N VAL A 163 -8.31 -34.07 35.28
CA VAL A 163 -8.20 -35.19 34.34
C VAL A 163 -7.98 -36.48 35.14
N THR A 164 -8.79 -37.51 34.88
CA THR A 164 -8.70 -38.81 35.54
C THR A 164 -9.07 -39.92 34.56
N GLY A 165 -8.87 -41.18 34.94
CA GLY A 165 -9.27 -42.30 34.12
C GLY A 165 -9.25 -43.62 34.88
N ASP A 166 -9.63 -44.68 34.19
CA ASP A 166 -9.70 -46.03 34.75
C ASP A 166 -8.86 -46.98 33.91
N VAL A 167 -7.86 -47.61 34.53
CA VAL A 167 -7.06 -48.64 33.86
C VAL A 167 -7.81 -49.96 33.86
N ILE A 168 -8.33 -50.33 32.70
CA ILE A 168 -9.02 -51.59 32.47
C ILE A 168 -7.95 -52.67 32.32
N GLY A 169 -8.04 -53.71 33.14
CA GLY A 169 -6.98 -54.70 33.35
C GLY A 169 -6.49 -55.37 32.06
N TRP A 170 -5.28 -55.93 32.13
CA TRP A 170 -4.62 -56.57 30.99
C TRP A 170 -5.48 -57.65 30.33
N HIS A 171 -5.78 -57.47 29.05
CA HIS A 171 -6.43 -58.47 28.20
C HIS A 171 -5.43 -59.13 27.26
N LYS A 172 -5.52 -60.47 27.11
CA LYS A 172 -4.69 -61.22 26.18
C LYS A 172 -5.36 -61.28 24.82
N THR A 173 -4.70 -60.76 23.80
CA THR A 173 -5.20 -60.83 22.44
C THR A 173 -4.91 -62.18 21.78
N ASP A 174 -5.56 -62.48 20.66
CA ASP A 174 -5.56 -63.80 20.02
C ASP A 174 -4.34 -64.06 19.12
N SER A 175 -3.62 -62.99 18.74
CA SER A 175 -2.54 -63.03 17.77
C SER A 175 -1.20 -62.53 18.35
N ALA A 176 -0.11 -62.73 17.60
CA ALA A 176 1.23 -62.27 17.97
C ALA A 176 1.40 -60.78 17.63
N SER A 177 2.32 -60.10 18.32
CA SER A 177 2.64 -58.68 18.12
C SER A 177 2.83 -58.29 16.65
N THR A 178 3.66 -59.06 15.94
CA THR A 178 3.97 -58.90 14.51
C THR A 178 2.75 -58.87 13.58
N TRP A 179 1.62 -59.49 13.96
CA TRP A 179 0.41 -59.47 13.14
C TRP A 179 -0.30 -58.11 13.23
N TYR A 180 -0.42 -57.57 14.45
CA TYR A 180 -1.01 -56.25 14.69
C TYR A 180 -0.13 -55.13 14.14
N GLU A 181 1.19 -55.24 14.33
CA GLU A 181 2.19 -54.28 13.84
C GLU A 181 2.27 -54.23 12.31
N GLY A 182 2.05 -55.36 11.65
CA GLY A 182 2.15 -55.47 10.20
C GLY A 182 3.54 -55.12 9.68
N SER A 183 3.58 -54.31 8.63
CA SER A 183 4.85 -53.88 7.98
C SER A 183 5.13 -52.40 8.13
N ASN A 184 4.22 -51.64 8.73
CA ASN A 184 4.34 -50.20 8.92
C ASN A 184 4.07 -49.79 10.36
N ASN A 185 4.53 -50.59 11.33
CA ASN A 185 4.53 -50.26 12.75
C ASN A 185 3.12 -49.88 13.28
N GLY A 186 2.08 -50.54 12.78
CA GLY A 186 0.72 -50.28 13.19
C GLY A 186 0.13 -48.95 12.70
N LEU A 187 0.72 -48.32 11.68
CA LEU A 187 0.29 -47.02 11.16
C LEU A 187 -0.55 -47.16 9.88
N SER A 188 -0.47 -48.25 9.13
CA SER A 188 -1.19 -48.35 7.85
C SER A 188 -2.36 -49.33 7.92
N PRO A 189 -3.62 -48.87 7.75
CA PRO A 189 -4.79 -49.74 7.66
C PRO A 189 -4.76 -50.75 6.51
N SER A 190 -3.86 -50.56 5.53
CA SER A 190 -3.72 -51.45 4.38
C SER A 190 -2.82 -52.66 4.62
N THR A 191 -1.94 -52.60 5.63
CA THR A 191 -0.93 -53.65 5.89
C THR A 191 -0.84 -54.08 7.34
N ASP A 192 -1.43 -53.31 8.26
CA ASP A 192 -1.30 -53.49 9.69
C ASP A 192 -2.69 -53.71 10.30
N HIS A 193 -2.74 -54.22 11.53
CA HIS A 193 -3.98 -54.66 12.17
C HIS A 193 -4.18 -54.02 13.56
N THR A 194 -3.69 -52.79 13.78
CA THR A 194 -3.92 -52.04 15.03
C THR A 194 -5.40 -51.91 15.37
N GLY A 195 -6.27 -51.71 14.37
CA GLY A 195 -7.71 -51.68 14.60
C GLY A 195 -8.30 -53.01 15.10
N ASP A 196 -7.70 -54.15 14.76
CA ASP A 196 -8.09 -55.45 15.33
C ASP A 196 -7.62 -55.59 16.78
N PHE A 197 -6.41 -55.12 17.08
CA PHE A 197 -5.91 -55.06 18.47
C PHE A 197 -6.87 -54.28 19.37
N ILE A 198 -7.25 -53.07 18.96
CA ILE A 198 -8.18 -52.22 19.69
C ILE A 198 -9.54 -52.91 19.83
N LYS A 199 -10.04 -53.53 18.75
CA LYS A 199 -11.32 -54.24 18.75
C LYS A 199 -11.37 -55.35 19.80
N GLU A 200 -10.33 -56.18 19.89
CA GLU A 200 -10.29 -57.29 20.85
C GLU A 200 -10.32 -56.79 22.31
N LEU A 201 -9.63 -55.68 22.60
CA LEU A 201 -9.66 -55.07 23.93
C LEU A 201 -11.03 -54.48 24.26
N LEU A 202 -11.67 -53.85 23.27
CA LEU A 202 -13.02 -53.33 23.42
C LEU A 202 -14.03 -54.46 23.64
N ASP A 203 -14.04 -55.49 22.79
CA ASP A 203 -14.94 -56.65 22.93
C ASP A 203 -14.80 -57.33 24.31
N ALA A 204 -13.59 -57.33 24.88
CA ALA A 204 -13.34 -57.87 26.20
C ALA A 204 -13.82 -56.96 27.35
N ALA A 205 -13.80 -55.64 27.15
CA ALA A 205 -14.19 -54.65 28.14
C ALA A 205 -15.70 -54.40 28.15
N ASP A 206 -16.31 -54.29 26.97
CA ASP A 206 -17.73 -53.91 26.71
C ASP A 206 -18.70 -54.69 27.58
N ALA A 207 -18.51 -56.01 27.67
CA ALA A 207 -19.38 -56.89 28.48
C ALA A 207 -19.40 -56.58 30.00
N THR A 208 -18.50 -55.73 30.51
CA THR A 208 -18.33 -55.47 31.96
C THR A 208 -18.10 -54.02 32.34
N ILE A 209 -17.74 -53.16 31.39
CA ILE A 209 -17.42 -51.76 31.63
C ILE A 209 -18.51 -50.92 30.99
N ASP A 210 -19.22 -50.16 31.82
CA ASP A 210 -20.16 -49.14 31.34
C ASP A 210 -19.35 -48.00 30.69
N PHE A 211 -19.38 -47.91 29.37
CA PHE A 211 -18.69 -46.89 28.60
C PHE A 211 -19.40 -45.54 28.58
N SER A 212 -20.69 -45.48 28.91
CA SER A 212 -21.47 -44.23 28.90
C SER A 212 -20.93 -43.20 29.91
N VAL A 213 -20.21 -43.64 30.94
CA VAL A 213 -19.59 -42.76 31.95
C VAL A 213 -18.41 -41.93 31.41
N TYR A 214 -17.93 -42.23 30.20
CA TYR A 214 -16.83 -41.54 29.53
C TYR A 214 -17.31 -40.66 28.37
N ASP A 215 -18.63 -40.48 28.21
CA ASP A 215 -19.24 -39.48 27.34
C ASP A 215 -19.51 -38.21 28.17
N GLY A 216 -18.48 -37.35 28.31
CA GLY A 216 -18.52 -36.18 29.16
C GLY A 216 -19.37 -35.02 28.60
N ASP A 217 -19.56 -34.96 27.28
CA ASP A 217 -20.33 -33.92 26.61
C ASP A 217 -21.73 -34.37 26.11
N ASN A 218 -22.07 -35.65 26.31
CA ASN A 218 -23.34 -36.30 25.97
C ASN A 218 -23.65 -36.26 24.46
N ASP A 219 -22.63 -36.38 23.61
CA ASP A 219 -22.82 -36.43 22.16
C ASP A 219 -23.11 -37.84 21.62
N GLY A 220 -23.12 -38.85 22.50
CA GLY A 220 -23.33 -40.25 22.18
C GLY A 220 -22.04 -41.01 21.85
N PHE A 221 -20.87 -40.40 22.09
CA PHE A 221 -19.57 -41.02 21.91
C PHE A 221 -18.74 -40.94 23.21
N VAL A 222 -17.94 -41.97 23.44
CA VAL A 222 -16.86 -41.88 24.43
C VAL A 222 -15.86 -40.84 23.98
N ASP A 223 -15.55 -39.89 24.85
CA ASP A 223 -14.69 -38.75 24.52
C ASP A 223 -13.34 -39.19 23.96
N LEU A 224 -12.69 -40.16 24.60
CA LEU A 224 -11.40 -40.69 24.19
C LEU A 224 -11.18 -42.06 24.81
N ILE A 225 -10.56 -43.00 24.10
CA ILE A 225 -9.95 -44.17 24.71
C ILE A 225 -8.42 -44.10 24.62
N ALA A 226 -7.73 -44.51 25.69
CA ALA A 226 -6.28 -44.73 25.65
C ALA A 226 -5.99 -46.22 25.56
N VAL A 227 -5.03 -46.61 24.73
CA VAL A 227 -4.67 -48.00 24.47
C VAL A 227 -3.19 -48.21 24.75
N LEU A 228 -2.85 -49.20 25.56
CA LEU A 228 -1.48 -49.52 25.95
C LEU A 228 -1.09 -50.93 25.52
N HIS A 229 0.09 -51.06 24.91
CA HIS A 229 0.71 -52.35 24.54
C HIS A 229 2.03 -52.58 25.30
N PRO A 230 2.50 -53.83 25.51
CA PRO A 230 3.58 -54.13 26.45
C PRO A 230 5.00 -53.94 25.87
N LEU A 231 5.10 -53.47 24.63
CA LEU A 231 6.34 -53.43 23.87
C LEU A 231 6.83 -52.00 23.72
N LYS A 232 8.15 -51.81 23.76
CA LYS A 232 8.78 -50.50 23.51
C LYS A 232 8.28 -49.89 22.21
N ASP A 233 8.03 -48.58 22.23
CA ASP A 233 7.51 -47.79 21.12
C ASP A 233 8.29 -47.95 19.81
N GLY A 234 7.58 -48.02 18.68
CA GLY A 234 8.16 -48.03 17.33
C GLY A 234 9.10 -46.85 17.04
N ALA A 235 8.78 -45.66 17.58
CA ALA A 235 9.60 -44.45 17.43
C ALA A 235 11.01 -44.61 18.02
N CYS A 236 11.22 -45.57 18.93
CA CYS A 236 12.51 -45.93 19.51
C CYS A 236 13.34 -46.90 18.63
N GLY A 237 13.02 -47.02 17.33
CA GLY A 237 13.76 -47.82 16.36
C GLY A 237 13.43 -49.31 16.36
N SER A 238 12.24 -49.69 16.83
CA SER A 238 11.72 -51.07 16.75
C SER A 238 10.64 -51.23 15.67
N SER A 239 10.26 -52.46 15.34
CA SER A 239 9.12 -52.76 14.45
C SER A 239 7.76 -52.64 15.14
N HIS A 240 7.76 -52.39 16.45
CA HIS A 240 6.55 -52.35 17.25
C HIS A 240 5.65 -51.17 16.90
N ILE A 241 4.41 -51.22 17.41
CA ILE A 241 3.42 -50.16 17.21
C ILE A 241 4.04 -48.80 17.56
N TRP A 242 3.94 -47.87 16.62
CA TRP A 242 4.37 -46.49 16.79
C TRP A 242 3.25 -45.72 17.49
N ALA A 243 3.54 -45.01 18.58
CA ALA A 243 2.48 -44.28 19.28
C ALA A 243 1.85 -43.21 18.40
N HIS A 244 0.53 -43.16 18.39
CA HIS A 244 -0.24 -42.19 17.61
C HIS A 244 -1.63 -42.00 18.18
N ARG A 245 -2.23 -40.85 17.86
CA ARG A 245 -3.69 -40.68 17.86
C ARG A 245 -4.30 -41.15 16.55
N GLY A 246 -5.56 -41.56 16.58
CA GLY A 246 -6.28 -41.95 15.37
C GLY A 246 -7.77 -42.15 15.60
N VAL A 247 -8.41 -42.61 14.54
CA VAL A 247 -9.86 -42.81 14.46
C VAL A 247 -10.15 -44.27 14.13
N TYR A 248 -10.85 -44.98 14.99
CA TYR A 248 -11.18 -46.40 14.87
C TYR A 248 -11.97 -46.70 13.59
N SER A 249 -12.94 -45.86 13.22
CA SER A 249 -13.70 -46.04 11.97
C SER A 249 -12.84 -46.00 10.71
N LYS A 250 -11.62 -45.43 10.74
CA LYS A 250 -10.68 -45.49 9.62
C LYS A 250 -10.07 -46.89 9.43
N TRP A 251 -10.07 -47.71 10.48
CA TRP A 251 -9.66 -49.11 10.44
C TRP A 251 -10.80 -50.06 10.08
N LYS A 252 -12.01 -49.81 10.61
CA LYS A 252 -13.14 -50.77 10.52
C LYS A 252 -14.34 -50.31 9.71
N GLY A 253 -14.31 -49.09 9.16
CA GLY A 253 -15.38 -48.51 8.33
C GLY A 253 -16.54 -47.90 9.13
N SER A 254 -16.63 -48.16 10.43
CA SER A 254 -17.61 -47.56 11.34
C SER A 254 -17.02 -47.43 12.75
N PRO A 255 -17.55 -46.50 13.57
CA PRO A 255 -17.25 -46.48 15.00
C PRO A 255 -17.58 -47.82 15.66
N TYR A 256 -16.94 -48.11 16.78
CA TYR A 256 -17.28 -49.26 17.62
C TYR A 256 -18.58 -48.96 18.38
N ALA A 257 -19.58 -49.82 18.27
CA ALA A 257 -20.82 -49.68 19.01
C ALA A 257 -20.72 -50.48 20.31
N THR A 258 -20.89 -49.80 21.45
CA THR A 258 -20.95 -50.43 22.77
C THR A 258 -22.35 -50.96 23.06
N ASP A 259 -22.51 -51.77 24.11
CA ASP A 259 -23.83 -52.15 24.63
C ASP A 259 -24.45 -51.13 25.61
N ASP A 260 -23.81 -49.96 25.78
CA ASP A 260 -24.20 -48.87 26.69
C ASP A 260 -24.80 -47.63 25.98
N ASP A 261 -25.33 -47.79 24.76
CA ASP A 261 -25.93 -46.72 23.94
C ASP A 261 -24.95 -45.58 23.53
N VAL A 262 -23.63 -45.80 23.68
CA VAL A 262 -22.57 -44.89 23.18
C VAL A 262 -21.66 -45.59 22.16
N ALA A 263 -20.91 -44.82 21.38
CA ALA A 263 -19.94 -45.35 20.41
C ALA A 263 -18.51 -44.87 20.68
N ILE A 264 -17.52 -45.62 20.22
CA ILE A 264 -16.10 -45.28 20.35
C ILE A 264 -15.49 -45.07 18.96
N ASP A 265 -14.83 -43.93 18.75
CA ASP A 265 -14.17 -43.62 17.48
C ASP A 265 -12.76 -43.07 17.70
N ASP A 266 -12.55 -42.13 18.62
CA ASP A 266 -11.23 -41.52 18.84
C ASP A 266 -10.38 -42.31 19.84
N TYR A 267 -9.11 -42.55 19.50
CA TYR A 267 -8.18 -43.27 20.36
C TYR A 267 -6.77 -42.66 20.34
N VAL A 268 -6.04 -42.88 21.43
CA VAL A 268 -4.58 -42.78 21.49
C VAL A 268 -4.02 -44.16 21.79
N ILE A 269 -2.98 -44.57 21.07
CA ILE A 269 -2.23 -45.79 21.37
C ILE A 269 -0.78 -45.46 21.68
N GLN A 270 -0.23 -46.06 22.74
CA GLN A 270 1.18 -45.92 23.10
C GLN A 270 1.72 -47.16 23.82
N SER A 271 3.04 -47.20 24.01
CA SER A 271 3.69 -48.23 24.81
C SER A 271 3.37 -48.09 26.30
N ALA A 272 3.20 -49.22 27.00
CA ALA A 272 3.12 -49.30 28.47
C ALA A 272 4.49 -49.15 29.15
N VAL A 273 5.58 -49.28 28.39
CA VAL A 273 6.97 -49.17 28.85
C VAL A 273 7.73 -48.06 28.13
N GLY A 274 8.62 -47.37 28.81
CA GLY A 274 9.43 -46.31 28.22
C GLY A 274 10.26 -45.52 29.23
N GLY A 275 9.84 -45.50 30.50
CA GLY A 275 10.49 -44.72 31.55
C GLY A 275 10.51 -43.22 31.25
N SER A 276 11.38 -42.51 31.96
CA SER A 276 11.57 -41.05 31.80
C SER A 276 12.11 -40.65 30.41
N SER A 277 12.76 -41.60 29.73
CA SER A 277 13.37 -41.41 28.40
C SER A 277 12.42 -41.72 27.24
N GLY A 278 11.25 -42.32 27.49
CA GLY A 278 10.34 -42.82 26.46
C GLY A 278 10.76 -44.14 25.78
N CYS A 279 12.01 -44.60 25.93
CA CYS A 279 12.56 -45.77 25.21
C CYS A 279 13.13 -46.88 26.10
N ASP A 280 12.90 -46.86 27.41
CA ASP A 280 13.31 -47.91 28.34
C ASP A 280 12.22 -49.00 28.48
N SER A 281 12.48 -50.19 27.94
CA SER A 281 11.56 -51.32 28.01
C SER A 281 11.42 -51.96 29.40
N THR A 282 12.21 -51.51 30.38
CA THR A 282 12.22 -52.05 31.76
C THR A 282 11.45 -51.18 32.75
N GLN A 283 11.05 -49.97 32.34
CA GLN A 283 10.35 -48.99 33.16
C GLN A 283 8.96 -48.70 32.61
N THR A 284 8.03 -48.34 33.48
CA THR A 284 6.69 -47.90 33.09
C THR A 284 6.77 -46.64 32.24
N MET A 285 5.94 -46.54 31.20
CA MET A 285 5.85 -45.33 30.38
C MET A 285 5.36 -44.15 31.23
N ALA A 286 6.10 -43.06 31.17
CA ALA A 286 5.78 -41.83 31.86
C ALA A 286 4.72 -41.01 31.08
N ILE A 287 4.27 -39.89 31.65
CA ILE A 287 3.05 -39.21 31.17
C ILE A 287 3.25 -38.26 29.98
N GLY A 288 4.47 -37.80 29.69
CA GLY A 288 4.71 -36.65 28.82
C GLY A 288 4.08 -36.76 27.44
N THR A 289 4.16 -37.94 26.81
CA THR A 289 3.53 -38.20 25.51
C THR A 289 2.01 -38.16 25.60
N MET A 290 1.42 -38.89 26.55
CA MET A 290 -0.03 -38.89 26.74
C MET A 290 -0.54 -37.49 27.09
N ALA A 291 0.21 -36.71 27.88
CA ALA A 291 -0.12 -35.34 28.20
C ALA A 291 -0.18 -34.46 26.94
N HIS A 292 0.77 -34.61 26.02
CA HIS A 292 0.79 -33.91 24.73
C HIS A 292 -0.41 -34.28 23.84
N GLU A 293 -0.69 -35.58 23.69
CA GLU A 293 -1.83 -36.05 22.88
C GLU A 293 -3.18 -35.59 23.45
N LEU A 294 -3.31 -35.57 24.79
CA LEU A 294 -4.46 -34.99 25.45
C LEU A 294 -4.59 -33.49 25.13
N GLY A 295 -3.49 -32.75 24.94
CA GLY A 295 -3.53 -31.35 24.50
C GLY A 295 -4.26 -31.18 23.15
N HIS A 296 -4.07 -32.11 22.21
CA HIS A 296 -4.85 -32.11 20.97
C HIS A 296 -6.30 -32.55 21.19
N GLY A 297 -6.50 -33.60 21.98
CA GLY A 297 -7.80 -34.22 22.21
C GLY A 297 -8.75 -33.31 22.99
N ILE A 298 -8.38 -32.97 24.22
CA ILE A 298 -9.26 -32.26 25.15
C ILE A 298 -9.17 -30.74 25.08
N LEU A 299 -8.06 -30.19 24.54
CA LEU A 299 -7.85 -28.73 24.47
C LEU A 299 -7.90 -28.17 23.04
N ASN A 300 -7.94 -29.03 22.02
CA ASN A 300 -7.93 -28.64 20.61
C ASN A 300 -6.79 -27.66 20.26
N LEU A 301 -5.62 -27.89 20.87
CA LEU A 301 -4.39 -27.17 20.57
C LEU A 301 -3.69 -27.77 19.34
N PRO A 302 -3.03 -26.96 18.50
CA PRO A 302 -2.22 -27.48 17.40
C PRO A 302 -0.83 -27.84 17.91
N ASP A 303 -0.06 -28.51 17.07
CA ASP A 303 1.38 -28.60 17.26
C ASP A 303 2.03 -27.24 17.05
N LEU A 304 3.00 -26.94 17.92
CA LEU A 304 3.75 -25.69 17.92
C LEU A 304 5.25 -25.94 17.67
N TYR A 305 5.67 -27.19 17.49
CA TYR A 305 6.93 -27.50 16.81
C TYR A 305 6.73 -27.45 15.29
N ASP A 306 7.84 -27.44 14.55
CA ASP A 306 7.80 -27.48 13.09
C ASP A 306 7.48 -28.89 12.57
N THR A 307 6.37 -29.00 11.85
CA THR A 307 5.88 -30.21 11.17
C THR A 307 6.40 -30.35 9.72
N GLY A 308 7.40 -29.58 9.32
CA GLY A 308 8.07 -29.55 8.02
C GLY A 308 9.58 -29.76 8.13
N ASP A 309 10.10 -29.91 9.35
CA ASP A 309 11.50 -30.20 9.69
C ASP A 309 12.53 -29.13 9.27
N SER A 310 12.14 -27.86 9.19
CA SER A 310 13.04 -26.72 8.94
C SER A 310 13.50 -25.98 10.20
N SER A 311 12.77 -26.10 11.30
CA SER A 311 13.00 -25.44 12.59
C SER A 311 12.60 -26.37 13.77
N GLU A 312 12.68 -25.86 15.00
CA GLU A 312 12.21 -26.53 16.21
C GLU A 312 10.88 -25.94 16.73
N GLY A 313 10.28 -24.96 16.02
CA GLY A 313 9.12 -24.18 16.46
C GLY A 313 9.35 -23.58 17.85
N ILE A 314 8.42 -23.77 18.80
CA ILE A 314 8.59 -23.27 20.18
C ILE A 314 9.54 -24.12 21.05
N GLY A 315 10.12 -25.19 20.53
CA GLY A 315 11.09 -26.04 21.23
C GLY A 315 10.58 -26.63 22.56
N TRP A 316 11.49 -26.74 23.52
CA TRP A 316 11.26 -27.28 24.86
C TRP A 316 10.46 -26.35 25.79
N TRP A 317 10.12 -25.15 25.33
CA TRP A 317 9.46 -24.13 26.15
C TRP A 317 7.97 -24.37 26.36
N GLY A 318 7.33 -25.26 25.59
CA GLY A 318 5.92 -25.59 25.78
C GLY A 318 5.59 -27.05 25.48
N LEU A 319 4.57 -27.59 26.16
CA LEU A 319 4.11 -28.97 25.96
C LEU A 319 3.79 -29.29 24.49
N MET A 320 3.08 -28.39 23.80
CA MET A 320 2.69 -28.56 22.38
C MET A 320 3.85 -28.32 21.40
N GLY A 321 5.02 -27.94 21.89
CA GLY A 321 6.28 -28.02 21.15
C GLY A 321 6.93 -29.36 21.44
N SER A 322 8.16 -29.33 21.93
CA SER A 322 8.90 -30.52 22.39
C SER A 322 9.05 -30.59 23.91
N GLY A 323 8.27 -29.81 24.65
CA GLY A 323 8.38 -29.71 26.10
C GLY A 323 8.10 -31.02 26.85
N ASN A 324 7.38 -31.97 26.26
CA ASN A 324 7.25 -33.33 26.79
C ASN A 324 8.58 -34.10 26.88
N TRP A 325 9.61 -33.65 26.17
CA TRP A 325 10.93 -34.25 26.14
C TRP A 325 11.98 -33.53 26.99
N ASN A 326 11.59 -32.49 27.75
CA ASN A 326 12.43 -32.05 28.87
C ASN A 326 12.69 -33.22 29.81
N THR A 327 11.61 -33.88 30.23
CA THR A 327 11.56 -35.27 30.73
C THR A 327 10.14 -35.79 30.55
N GLN A 328 9.95 -37.09 30.33
CA GLN A 328 8.59 -37.65 30.21
C GLN A 328 7.84 -37.68 31.57
N ASP A 329 8.56 -37.62 32.70
CA ASP A 329 7.98 -37.61 34.06
C ASP A 329 7.64 -36.20 34.58
N SER A 330 8.17 -35.16 33.93
CA SER A 330 7.94 -33.75 34.25
C SER A 330 8.00 -32.95 32.95
N PRO A 331 6.95 -33.03 32.12
CA PRO A 331 6.87 -32.30 30.86
C PRO A 331 6.75 -30.79 31.11
N ALA A 332 7.17 -29.98 30.15
CA ALA A 332 7.00 -28.52 30.22
C ALA A 332 5.54 -28.15 30.42
N HIS A 333 5.33 -27.02 31.06
CA HIS A 333 4.04 -26.39 31.12
C HIS A 333 3.54 -26.01 29.70
N LEU A 334 2.22 -25.96 29.48
CA LEU A 334 1.66 -25.22 28.33
C LEU A 334 2.16 -23.77 28.34
N SER A 335 2.55 -23.25 27.17
CA SER A 335 2.94 -21.84 27.00
C SER A 335 1.77 -20.91 27.32
N ALA A 336 2.05 -19.65 27.66
CA ALA A 336 1.01 -18.66 27.91
C ALA A 336 0.01 -18.54 26.76
N TRP A 337 0.46 -18.66 25.51
CA TRP A 337 -0.45 -18.66 24.36
C TRP A 337 -1.43 -19.84 24.41
N SER A 338 -0.93 -21.06 24.62
CA SER A 338 -1.79 -22.24 24.74
C SER A 338 -2.75 -22.17 25.93
N LYS A 339 -2.29 -21.62 27.06
CA LYS A 339 -3.16 -21.38 28.22
C LYS A 339 -4.21 -20.31 27.96
N ASP A 340 -3.87 -19.25 27.22
CA ASP A 340 -4.81 -18.20 26.83
C ASP A 340 -5.91 -18.80 25.94
N GLU A 341 -5.58 -19.66 24.98
CA GLU A 341 -6.56 -20.28 24.08
C GLU A 341 -7.67 -21.04 24.82
N VAL A 342 -7.34 -21.66 25.96
CA VAL A 342 -8.28 -22.43 26.80
C VAL A 342 -8.70 -21.71 28.09
N GLY A 343 -8.25 -20.47 28.29
CA GLY A 343 -8.61 -19.64 29.43
C GLY A 343 -8.05 -20.09 30.78
N TRP A 344 -6.87 -20.71 30.83
CA TRP A 344 -6.25 -21.12 32.10
C TRP A 344 -5.38 -20.04 32.75
N ILE A 345 -5.23 -18.90 32.07
CA ILE A 345 -4.59 -17.69 32.59
C ILE A 345 -5.45 -16.46 32.31
N ALA A 346 -5.23 -15.44 33.13
CA ALA A 346 -5.66 -14.09 32.89
C ALA A 346 -4.69 -13.44 31.90
N VAL A 347 -5.23 -12.62 31.02
CA VAL A 347 -4.44 -11.82 30.10
C VAL A 347 -4.61 -10.35 30.48
N ASP A 348 -3.58 -9.77 31.07
CA ASP A 348 -3.50 -8.32 31.24
C ASP A 348 -3.13 -7.70 29.89
N THR A 349 -3.74 -6.56 29.54
CA THR A 349 -3.53 -5.96 28.22
C THR A 349 -2.99 -4.55 28.32
N ILE A 350 -2.06 -4.23 27.41
CA ILE A 350 -1.61 -2.87 27.16
C ILE A 350 -1.78 -2.61 25.67
N SER A 351 -2.29 -1.43 25.34
CA SER A 351 -2.29 -0.89 23.99
C SER A 351 -1.52 0.41 23.96
N LEU A 352 -1.19 0.89 22.76
CA LEU A 352 -0.60 2.21 22.55
C LEU A 352 -1.42 3.31 23.27
N ALA A 353 -2.74 3.24 23.21
CA ALA A 353 -3.66 4.18 23.86
C ALA A 353 -3.59 4.14 25.41
N ALA A 354 -3.21 3.01 26.00
CA ALA A 354 -3.01 2.87 27.45
C ALA A 354 -1.64 3.42 27.92
N GLY A 355 -0.69 3.60 27.00
CA GLY A 355 0.61 4.24 27.22
C GLY A 355 1.73 3.34 27.75
N THR A 356 2.92 3.95 27.90
CA THR A 356 4.17 3.38 28.41
C THR A 356 4.15 3.19 29.93
N GLY A 357 4.81 2.15 30.46
CA GLY A 357 5.00 2.05 31.91
C GLY A 357 5.70 0.78 32.43
N ALA A 358 6.01 0.80 33.73
CA ALA A 358 6.57 -0.35 34.43
C ALA A 358 5.52 -1.44 34.65
N ARG A 359 5.94 -2.70 34.52
CA ARG A 359 5.13 -3.91 34.68
C ARG A 359 5.92 -4.97 35.43
N SER A 360 5.21 -5.96 35.98
CA SER A 360 5.84 -7.11 36.62
C SER A 360 4.96 -8.34 36.48
N LEU A 361 5.58 -9.49 36.21
CA LEU A 361 4.92 -10.79 36.08
C LEU A 361 5.50 -11.78 37.10
N ARG A 362 4.61 -12.46 37.83
CA ARG A 362 4.97 -13.61 38.68
C ARG A 362 5.20 -14.85 37.80
N PRO A 363 5.98 -15.85 38.25
CA PRO A 363 6.16 -17.09 37.49
C PRO A 363 4.82 -17.73 37.14
N ILE A 364 4.61 -18.18 35.90
CA ILE A 364 3.30 -18.64 35.38
C ILE A 364 2.73 -19.89 36.07
N VAL A 365 3.55 -20.57 36.89
CA VAL A 365 3.14 -21.72 37.71
C VAL A 365 2.53 -21.26 39.05
N SER A 366 3.04 -20.15 39.61
CA SER A 366 2.55 -19.57 40.88
C SER A 366 1.71 -18.31 40.69
N GLY A 367 1.75 -17.74 39.50
CA GLY A 367 0.96 -16.63 38.99
C GLY A 367 0.04 -17.10 37.88
N ASP A 368 -1.02 -16.34 37.68
CA ASP A 368 -2.14 -16.65 36.82
C ASP A 368 -2.28 -15.64 35.68
N THR A 369 -1.26 -14.83 35.40
CA THR A 369 -1.34 -13.69 34.48
C THR A 369 -0.20 -13.68 33.48
N ALA A 370 -0.54 -13.53 32.19
CA ALA A 370 0.39 -13.12 31.13
C ALA A 370 0.06 -11.69 30.68
N LEU A 371 1.05 -10.99 30.11
CA LEU A 371 0.87 -9.64 29.58
C LEU A 371 0.80 -9.66 28.05
N ARG A 372 -0.32 -9.22 27.49
CA ARG A 372 -0.53 -9.06 26.06
C ARG A 372 -0.36 -7.59 25.65
N ILE A 373 0.51 -7.36 24.69
CA ILE A 373 0.83 -6.04 24.15
C ILE A 373 0.22 -5.93 22.76
N ASN A 374 -0.92 -5.25 22.66
CA ASN A 374 -1.61 -5.05 21.39
C ASN A 374 -0.96 -3.89 20.61
N LEU A 375 -0.73 -4.12 19.32
CA LEU A 375 -0.09 -3.17 18.40
C LEU A 375 -1.16 -2.46 17.55
N GLU A 376 -0.87 -1.24 17.08
CA GLU A 376 -1.80 -0.49 16.24
C GLU A 376 -1.64 -0.86 14.76
N GLY A 377 -2.75 -0.93 14.02
CA GLY A 377 -2.74 -1.18 12.58
C GLY A 377 -2.50 -2.63 12.15
N THR A 378 -2.30 -3.56 13.08
CA THR A 378 -2.09 -4.99 12.81
C THR A 378 -2.90 -5.89 13.76
N SER A 379 -3.10 -7.16 13.38
CA SER A 379 -3.63 -8.22 14.25
C SER A 379 -2.55 -8.87 15.12
N GLU A 380 -1.27 -8.67 14.77
CA GLU A 380 -0.11 -9.18 15.50
C GLU A 380 0.02 -8.55 16.90
N TYR A 381 0.57 -9.32 17.83
CA TYR A 381 0.82 -8.85 19.18
C TYR A 381 1.97 -9.62 19.83
N PHE A 382 2.53 -9.05 20.91
CA PHE A 382 3.49 -9.74 21.75
C PHE A 382 2.82 -10.23 23.03
N LEU A 383 3.12 -11.45 23.45
CA LEU A 383 2.63 -12.06 24.68
C LEU A 383 3.81 -12.40 25.59
N LEU A 384 3.81 -11.84 26.79
CA LEU A 384 4.89 -11.96 27.76
C LEU A 384 4.46 -12.87 28.91
N GLU A 385 5.30 -13.84 29.24
CA GLU A 385 5.13 -14.70 30.42
C GLU A 385 6.44 -14.89 31.17
N ASN A 386 6.36 -15.12 32.48
CA ASN A 386 7.53 -15.39 33.30
C ASN A 386 7.62 -16.89 33.61
N ARG A 387 8.74 -17.53 33.24
CA ARG A 387 8.98 -18.97 33.35
C ARG A 387 10.15 -19.25 34.28
N HIS A 388 9.96 -20.15 35.23
CA HIS A 388 10.98 -20.61 36.19
C HIS A 388 10.86 -22.13 36.37
N ARG A 389 11.92 -22.77 36.87
CA ARG A 389 11.99 -24.21 37.15
C ARG A 389 11.19 -24.60 38.39
N ILE A 390 9.88 -24.39 38.32
CA ILE A 390 8.89 -24.63 39.36
C ILE A 390 7.87 -25.62 38.81
N GLY A 391 7.40 -26.54 39.64
CA GLY A 391 6.35 -27.46 39.23
C GLY A 391 6.80 -28.38 38.09
N SER A 392 5.99 -28.51 37.05
CA SER A 392 6.29 -29.30 35.86
C SER A 392 7.48 -28.75 35.05
N ASP A 393 7.74 -27.44 35.15
CA ASP A 393 8.83 -26.73 34.46
C ASP A 393 10.21 -26.95 35.11
N ALA A 394 10.34 -27.82 36.12
CA ALA A 394 11.59 -28.07 36.86
C ALA A 394 12.82 -28.38 35.98
N ASN A 395 12.60 -28.87 34.75
CA ASN A 395 13.65 -29.27 33.80
C ASN A 395 13.80 -28.31 32.61
N LEU A 396 13.24 -27.09 32.64
CA LEU A 396 13.44 -26.11 31.58
C LEU A 396 14.92 -25.73 31.41
N ALA A 397 15.33 -25.46 30.16
CA ALA A 397 16.71 -25.12 29.83
C ALA A 397 17.18 -23.79 30.47
N GLY A 398 16.27 -22.85 30.71
CA GLY A 398 16.53 -21.56 31.34
C GLY A 398 15.34 -21.03 32.14
N GLU A 399 15.49 -19.83 32.70
CA GLU A 399 14.47 -19.12 33.48
C GLU A 399 14.46 -17.63 33.09
N GLY A 400 13.29 -16.99 33.20
CA GLY A 400 13.10 -15.57 32.92
C GLY A 400 11.81 -15.29 32.18
N LEU A 401 11.78 -14.13 31.53
CA LEU A 401 10.69 -13.65 30.70
C LEU A 401 10.77 -14.25 29.30
N ALA A 402 9.76 -15.03 28.91
CA ALA A 402 9.51 -15.40 27.53
C ALA A 402 8.72 -14.28 26.85
N ILE A 403 9.19 -13.85 25.68
CA ILE A 403 8.50 -12.91 24.81
C ILE A 403 8.06 -13.69 23.57
N TRP A 404 6.75 -13.89 23.42
CA TRP A 404 6.17 -14.59 22.28
C TRP A 404 5.71 -13.58 21.24
N HIS A 405 6.17 -13.70 20.00
CA HIS A 405 5.57 -13.01 18.86
C HIS A 405 4.42 -13.85 18.32
N VAL A 406 3.22 -13.25 18.30
CA VAL A 406 2.00 -13.94 17.88
C VAL A 406 1.43 -13.31 16.63
N ALA A 407 1.27 -14.11 15.58
CA ALA A 407 0.66 -13.75 14.31
C ALA A 407 -0.67 -14.51 14.11
N PRO A 408 -1.81 -13.97 14.58
CA PRO A 408 -3.08 -14.71 14.64
C PRO A 408 -3.62 -15.15 13.29
N ASP A 409 -3.36 -14.38 12.24
CA ASP A 409 -3.82 -14.69 10.89
C ASP A 409 -3.07 -15.92 10.33
N LEU A 410 -1.77 -16.04 10.61
CA LEU A 410 -0.97 -17.22 10.26
C LEU A 410 -1.42 -18.45 11.04
N ILE A 411 -1.61 -18.30 12.36
CA ILE A 411 -2.12 -19.38 13.21
C ILE A 411 -3.48 -19.88 12.70
N THR A 412 -4.39 -18.97 12.39
CA THR A 412 -5.74 -19.31 11.92
C THR A 412 -5.70 -20.05 10.58
N ALA A 413 -4.87 -19.58 9.65
CA ALA A 413 -4.73 -20.20 8.34
C ALA A 413 -4.08 -21.59 8.39
N ARG A 414 -3.13 -21.81 9.31
CA ARG A 414 -2.29 -23.02 9.34
C ARG A 414 -2.69 -24.05 10.39
N ARG A 415 -3.55 -23.70 11.35
CA ARG A 415 -4.07 -24.63 12.36
C ARG A 415 -4.79 -25.86 11.75
N PRO A 416 -5.67 -25.75 10.74
CA PRO A 416 -6.39 -26.92 10.21
C PRO A 416 -5.46 -27.98 9.62
N SER A 417 -4.34 -27.55 9.03
CA SER A 417 -3.28 -28.41 8.50
C SER A 417 -2.19 -28.73 9.52
N ASN A 418 -2.33 -28.25 10.76
CA ASN A 418 -1.38 -28.44 11.85
C ASN A 418 0.05 -27.94 11.54
N THR A 419 0.16 -26.84 10.80
CA THR A 419 1.43 -26.32 10.28
C THR A 419 1.77 -24.93 10.81
N VAL A 420 1.35 -24.62 12.05
CA VAL A 420 1.42 -23.26 12.62
C VAL A 420 2.82 -22.66 12.53
N ASN A 421 3.83 -23.44 12.90
CA ASN A 421 5.25 -23.08 12.88
C ASN A 421 6.05 -23.89 11.86
N ALA A 422 5.41 -24.34 10.77
CA ALA A 422 6.07 -25.20 9.80
C ALA A 422 6.84 -24.46 8.69
N VAL A 423 6.61 -23.15 8.59
CA VAL A 423 7.15 -22.29 7.54
C VAL A 423 7.34 -20.89 8.11
N ASP A 424 8.46 -20.25 7.78
CA ASP A 424 8.70 -18.85 8.13
C ASP A 424 7.88 -17.87 7.28
N PRO A 425 7.37 -16.77 7.89
CA PRO A 425 7.39 -16.49 9.32
C PRO A 425 6.46 -17.44 10.10
N HIS A 426 6.87 -17.82 11.32
CA HIS A 426 6.10 -18.65 12.24
C HIS A 426 4.80 -17.95 12.72
N GLY A 427 3.79 -18.75 13.10
CA GLY A 427 2.55 -18.21 13.67
C GLY A 427 2.69 -17.84 15.16
N LEU A 428 3.48 -18.62 15.90
CA LEU A 428 3.86 -18.35 17.29
C LEU A 428 5.35 -18.59 17.45
N ASP A 429 6.10 -17.55 17.77
CA ASP A 429 7.56 -17.61 17.84
C ASP A 429 8.09 -17.12 19.18
N LEU A 430 9.20 -17.70 19.65
CA LEU A 430 9.88 -17.25 20.86
C LEU A 430 11.02 -16.32 20.46
N GLU A 431 10.94 -15.08 20.91
CA GLU A 431 12.01 -14.09 20.69
C GLU A 431 13.22 -14.43 21.58
N GLN A 432 14.17 -15.20 21.05
CA GLN A 432 15.31 -15.72 21.82
C GLN A 432 16.26 -14.60 22.29
N ALA A 433 16.40 -14.39 23.59
CA ALA A 433 17.11 -13.25 24.18
C ALA A 433 18.60 -13.14 23.82
N ASP A 434 19.23 -14.22 23.33
CA ASP A 434 20.62 -14.23 22.88
C ASP A 434 20.81 -13.81 21.42
N GLY A 435 19.72 -13.67 20.65
CA GLY A 435 19.73 -13.30 19.23
C GLY A 435 20.32 -14.37 18.31
N LEU A 436 20.44 -15.62 18.78
CA LEU A 436 21.01 -16.72 17.98
C LEU A 436 19.99 -17.41 17.07
N ASP A 437 18.70 -17.26 17.36
CA ASP A 437 17.61 -17.91 16.60
C ASP A 437 17.85 -19.43 16.41
N ASN A 438 18.29 -20.10 17.48
CA ASN A 438 18.60 -21.54 17.45
C ASN A 438 17.36 -22.39 17.16
N LEU A 439 16.17 -21.93 17.56
CA LEU A 439 14.90 -22.60 17.31
C LEU A 439 14.50 -22.48 15.84
N GLY A 440 14.56 -21.28 15.26
CA GLY A 440 14.28 -21.05 13.84
C GLY A 440 15.25 -21.78 12.90
N ASN A 441 16.53 -21.88 13.29
CA ASN A 441 17.58 -22.45 12.45
C ASN A 441 17.88 -23.95 12.68
N ASP A 442 17.00 -24.66 13.39
CA ASP A 442 17.16 -26.09 13.70
C ASP A 442 18.49 -26.47 14.38
N VAL A 443 19.01 -25.58 15.24
CA VAL A 443 20.30 -25.78 15.91
C VAL A 443 20.12 -26.56 17.21
N ASN A 444 19.13 -26.16 18.02
CA ASN A 444 18.78 -26.82 19.27
C ASN A 444 17.32 -26.52 19.65
N ARG A 445 16.78 -27.24 20.65
CA ARG A 445 15.38 -27.14 21.08
C ARG A 445 15.14 -26.14 22.20
N GLY A 446 16.10 -25.28 22.44
CA GLY A 446 16.10 -24.24 23.46
C GLY A 446 17.23 -24.42 24.46
N ASP A 447 17.73 -23.30 24.95
CA ASP A 447 18.85 -23.23 25.87
C ASP A 447 18.71 -22.07 26.88
N SER A 448 19.65 -21.96 27.81
CA SER A 448 19.58 -20.95 28.88
C SER A 448 19.70 -19.49 28.39
N GLY A 449 20.00 -19.26 27.11
CA GLY A 449 20.08 -17.96 26.47
C GLY A 449 18.75 -17.43 25.92
N ASP A 450 17.72 -18.26 25.79
CA ASP A 450 16.48 -17.87 25.09
C ASP A 450 15.57 -16.91 25.87
N LEU A 451 15.52 -17.02 27.20
CA LEU A 451 14.64 -16.18 28.04
C LEU A 451 15.35 -14.92 28.54
N TYR A 452 14.60 -13.82 28.74
CA TYR A 452 15.17 -12.57 29.24
C TYR A 452 15.17 -12.48 30.78
N PRO A 453 16.23 -11.99 31.43
CA PRO A 453 17.52 -11.66 30.85
C PRO A 453 18.43 -12.88 30.64
N GLY A 454 18.04 -14.05 31.18
CA GLY A 454 18.67 -15.33 30.91
C GLY A 454 20.17 -15.38 31.21
N LEU A 455 20.86 -16.30 30.53
CA LEU A 455 22.32 -16.45 30.63
C LEU A 455 23.07 -15.25 30.03
N THR A 456 22.50 -14.57 29.04
CA THR A 456 23.13 -13.47 28.30
C THR A 456 23.04 -12.12 29.01
N ALA A 457 22.26 -12.04 30.09
CA ALA A 457 21.92 -10.81 30.79
C ALA A 457 21.30 -9.74 29.85
N ASN A 458 20.61 -10.16 28.79
CA ASN A 458 19.95 -9.23 27.87
C ASN A 458 18.72 -8.62 28.54
N THR A 459 18.73 -7.30 28.73
CA THR A 459 17.66 -6.60 29.47
C THR A 459 16.72 -5.80 28.57
N ALA A 460 16.82 -5.96 27.24
CA ALA A 460 16.04 -5.19 26.28
C ALA A 460 15.65 -6.00 25.03
N PHE A 461 14.43 -5.75 24.56
CA PHE A 461 13.85 -6.22 23.31
C PHE A 461 13.16 -5.02 22.65
N GLY A 462 13.49 -4.70 21.40
CA GLY A 462 12.94 -3.55 20.70
C GLY A 462 13.38 -3.48 19.23
N PRO A 463 13.11 -2.37 18.52
CA PRO A 463 13.32 -2.31 17.07
C PRO A 463 14.80 -2.34 16.68
N SER A 464 15.70 -2.00 17.60
CA SER A 464 17.15 -1.97 17.37
C SER A 464 17.91 -3.10 18.05
N THR A 465 17.21 -4.10 18.61
CA THR A 465 17.85 -5.27 19.26
C THR A 465 17.92 -6.46 18.30
N ALA A 466 18.69 -7.48 18.68
CA ALA A 466 18.67 -8.79 18.05
C ALA A 466 18.29 -9.81 19.14
N PRO A 467 17.11 -10.45 19.07
CA PRO A 467 16.09 -10.31 18.03
C PRO A 467 15.38 -8.95 18.10
N SER A 468 14.77 -8.56 16.99
CA SER A 468 14.11 -7.26 16.85
C SER A 468 12.61 -7.39 17.10
N SER A 469 11.97 -6.33 17.59
CA SER A 469 10.51 -6.31 17.74
C SER A 469 9.77 -6.00 16.44
N GLU A 470 10.32 -6.30 15.26
CA GLU A 470 9.64 -6.08 13.99
C GLU A 470 8.44 -7.04 13.82
N LEU A 471 7.46 -6.65 13.01
CA LEU A 471 6.34 -7.49 12.63
C LEU A 471 6.78 -8.54 11.61
N THR A 472 5.92 -9.52 11.33
CA THR A 472 6.22 -10.59 10.36
C THR A 472 6.50 -10.10 8.93
N ASP A 473 6.11 -8.86 8.59
CA ASP A 473 6.42 -8.21 7.31
C ASP A 473 7.70 -7.35 7.33
N ASN A 474 8.48 -7.41 8.42
CA ASN A 474 9.65 -6.58 8.74
C ASN A 474 9.33 -5.09 8.89
N SER A 475 8.05 -4.72 9.05
CA SER A 475 7.70 -3.36 9.48
C SER A 475 7.89 -3.24 10.99
N ALA A 476 8.30 -2.06 11.45
CA ALA A 476 8.59 -1.91 12.86
C ALA A 476 7.29 -1.81 13.69
N SER A 477 7.23 -2.54 14.81
CA SER A 477 6.06 -2.53 15.72
C SER A 477 5.98 -1.29 16.62
N GLY A 478 7.09 -0.58 16.77
CA GLY A 478 7.24 0.52 17.73
C GLY A 478 7.34 0.05 19.18
N LEU A 479 7.36 -1.25 19.47
CA LEU A 479 7.45 -1.77 20.83
C LEU A 479 8.90 -1.78 21.33
N THR A 480 9.11 -1.40 22.59
CA THR A 480 10.32 -1.75 23.34
C THR A 480 9.95 -2.27 24.71
N VAL A 481 10.51 -3.41 25.08
CA VAL A 481 10.48 -3.99 26.42
C VAL A 481 11.89 -3.89 26.97
N ASP A 482 12.12 -3.07 27.99
CA ASP A 482 13.46 -2.86 28.56
C ASP A 482 13.48 -2.92 30.08
N SER A 483 14.67 -2.73 30.65
CA SER A 483 14.89 -2.76 32.09
C SER A 483 14.47 -4.09 32.72
N ILE A 484 14.54 -5.18 31.94
CA ILE A 484 14.09 -6.51 32.36
C ILE A 484 14.98 -7.02 33.49
N THR A 485 14.38 -7.29 34.65
CA THR A 485 15.08 -7.68 35.87
C THR A 485 14.30 -8.76 36.62
N VAL A 486 14.97 -9.86 37.00
CA VAL A 486 14.40 -10.89 37.88
C VAL A 486 14.57 -10.44 39.34
N ASN A 487 13.47 -10.35 40.07
CA ASN A 487 13.43 -9.99 41.48
C ASN A 487 13.73 -11.19 42.38
N GLY A 488 14.02 -10.94 43.66
CA GLY A 488 14.31 -12.00 44.64
C GLY A 488 13.14 -12.94 44.95
N ASP A 489 11.91 -12.54 44.62
CA ASP A 489 10.70 -13.37 44.69
C ASP A 489 10.37 -14.09 43.37
N GLN A 490 11.32 -14.10 42.43
CA GLN A 490 11.19 -14.66 41.08
C GLN A 490 10.19 -13.94 40.18
N SER A 491 9.61 -12.80 40.59
CA SER A 491 8.87 -11.96 39.65
C SER A 491 9.84 -11.28 38.67
N VAL A 492 9.45 -11.10 37.42
CA VAL A 492 10.24 -10.32 36.45
C VAL A 492 9.61 -8.95 36.30
N ALA A 493 10.37 -7.90 36.60
CA ALA A 493 9.99 -6.51 36.38
C ALA A 493 10.59 -6.02 35.05
N PHE A 494 9.84 -5.21 34.31
CA PHE A 494 10.27 -4.65 33.03
C PHE A 494 9.47 -3.37 32.74
N ARG A 495 9.88 -2.62 31.72
CA ARG A 495 9.17 -1.45 31.22
C ARG A 495 8.75 -1.70 29.78
N VAL A 496 7.48 -1.44 29.49
CA VAL A 496 6.93 -1.44 28.13
C VAL A 496 6.88 0.00 27.65
N VAL A 497 7.53 0.28 26.52
CA VAL A 497 7.59 1.59 25.86
C VAL A 497 7.04 1.42 24.44
N PHE A 498 6.18 2.33 24.02
CA PHE A 498 5.83 2.47 22.61
C PHE A 498 6.53 3.69 22.04
N ASN A 499 7.30 3.51 20.98
CA ASN A 499 8.12 4.53 20.35
C ASN A 499 7.61 4.84 18.95
N THR A 500 6.79 5.88 18.81
CA THR A 500 6.38 6.42 17.51
C THR A 500 6.42 7.95 17.55
N VAL A 501 6.77 8.55 16.43
CA VAL A 501 6.67 9.99 16.20
C VAL A 501 6.10 10.28 14.82
N ASP A 502 5.38 11.39 14.72
CA ASP A 502 4.87 11.91 13.45
C ASP A 502 5.84 12.93 12.87
N GLU A 503 6.18 12.78 11.60
CA GLU A 503 7.08 13.68 10.88
C GLU A 503 6.37 14.29 9.69
N LEU A 504 6.44 15.61 9.56
CA LEU A 504 5.92 16.33 8.38
C LEU A 504 7.09 16.83 7.53
N VAL A 505 7.19 16.32 6.30
CA VAL A 505 8.16 16.79 5.32
C VAL A 505 7.44 17.64 4.27
N THR A 506 7.88 18.88 4.08
CA THR A 506 7.22 19.82 3.16
C THR A 506 8.22 20.71 2.43
N THR A 507 7.74 21.43 1.43
CA THR A 507 8.47 22.49 0.73
C THR A 507 7.85 23.85 1.03
N SER A 508 8.67 24.90 1.03
CA SER A 508 8.18 26.29 1.21
C SER A 508 7.32 26.79 0.05
N VAL A 509 7.42 26.15 -1.13
CA VAL A 509 6.58 26.39 -2.30
C VAL A 509 5.45 25.37 -2.28
N GLY A 510 4.19 25.81 -2.32
CA GLY A 510 3.01 24.93 -2.24
C GLY A 510 2.53 24.39 -3.59
N ALA A 511 1.93 23.20 -3.56
CA ALA A 511 1.31 22.44 -4.65
C ALA A 511 2.16 22.21 -5.92
N GLY A 512 2.60 20.96 -6.15
CA GLY A 512 3.29 20.51 -7.37
C GLY A 512 4.78 20.24 -7.21
N THR A 513 5.36 20.59 -6.06
CA THR A 513 6.72 20.24 -5.66
C THR A 513 6.76 18.88 -4.95
N ARG A 514 7.93 18.23 -5.01
CA ARG A 514 8.15 16.90 -4.44
C ARG A 514 9.35 16.88 -3.51
N VAL A 515 9.30 15.95 -2.57
CA VAL A 515 10.43 15.54 -1.73
C VAL A 515 10.69 14.06 -1.94
N LEU A 516 11.89 13.60 -1.65
CA LEU A 516 12.20 12.18 -1.55
C LEU A 516 12.32 11.82 -0.08
N VAL A 517 11.63 10.75 0.30
CA VAL A 517 11.74 10.13 1.62
C VAL A 517 12.14 8.68 1.41
N ASP A 518 13.29 8.29 1.97
CA ASP A 518 13.91 6.97 1.78
C ASP A 518 13.98 6.60 0.28
N ALA A 519 14.50 7.53 -0.54
CA ALA A 519 14.61 7.45 -2.00
C ALA A 519 13.29 7.36 -2.80
N VAL A 520 12.12 7.58 -2.18
CA VAL A 520 10.83 7.57 -2.89
C VAL A 520 10.22 8.96 -2.99
N TYR A 521 9.82 9.37 -4.19
CA TYR A 521 9.13 10.64 -4.41
C TYR A 521 7.76 10.69 -3.72
N ARG A 522 7.50 11.82 -3.07
CA ARG A 522 6.24 12.17 -2.42
C ARG A 522 5.86 13.60 -2.81
N ASP A 523 4.59 13.81 -3.13
CA ASP A 523 4.07 15.15 -3.36
C ASP A 523 4.00 15.90 -2.01
N ALA A 524 4.50 17.13 -1.97
CA ALA A 524 4.51 17.94 -0.76
C ALA A 524 3.20 18.74 -0.58
N PRO A 525 2.67 18.91 0.65
CA PRO A 525 3.20 18.39 1.92
C PRO A 525 2.99 16.88 2.09
N TYR A 526 3.94 16.20 2.74
CA TYR A 526 3.90 14.76 3.02
C TYR A 526 4.15 14.49 4.51
N SER A 527 3.21 13.83 5.18
CA SER A 527 3.38 13.37 6.57
C SER A 527 3.66 11.87 6.61
N VAL A 528 4.53 11.46 7.52
CA VAL A 528 4.85 10.05 7.77
C VAL A 528 5.00 9.81 9.26
N THR A 529 4.38 8.75 9.76
CA THR A 529 4.63 8.25 11.11
C THR A 529 5.84 7.32 11.07
N LYS A 530 6.83 7.55 11.93
CA LYS A 530 8.06 6.75 12.01
C LYS A 530 8.35 6.34 13.45
N ILE A 531 9.19 5.33 13.63
CA ILE A 531 9.52 4.75 14.94
C ILE A 531 10.84 5.31 15.46
N TYR A 532 10.85 5.66 16.75
CA TYR A 532 12.00 6.20 17.48
C TYR A 532 12.67 5.13 18.35
N PRO A 533 13.99 5.17 18.61
CA PRO A 533 14.99 5.85 17.81
C PRO A 533 15.10 5.22 16.43
N GLY A 534 15.27 6.07 15.44
CA GLY A 534 15.44 5.66 14.06
C GLY A 534 16.01 6.82 13.26
N SER A 535 16.16 6.60 11.97
CA SER A 535 16.61 7.63 11.06
C SER A 535 15.92 7.47 9.71
N MET A 536 15.72 8.57 9.01
CA MET A 536 15.19 8.55 7.65
C MET A 536 16.04 9.43 6.74
N GLU A 537 16.20 9.04 5.49
CA GLU A 537 16.83 9.91 4.49
C GLU A 537 15.78 10.83 3.91
N ILE A 538 16.03 12.14 4.00
CA ILE A 538 15.25 13.15 3.29
C ILE A 538 16.10 13.78 2.18
N SER A 539 15.48 14.02 1.04
CA SER A 539 16.11 14.69 -0.08
C SER A 539 15.11 15.51 -0.89
N VAL A 540 15.66 16.44 -1.66
CA VAL A 540 14.92 17.28 -2.58
C VAL A 540 15.78 17.55 -3.81
N ASP A 541 15.17 17.55 -4.99
CA ASP A 541 15.88 17.87 -6.22
C ASP A 541 16.45 19.29 -6.15
N ALA A 542 17.66 19.46 -6.69
CA ALA A 542 18.33 20.76 -6.70
C ALA A 542 17.54 21.80 -7.48
N ILE A 543 16.85 21.33 -8.54
CA ILE A 543 15.99 22.13 -9.40
C ILE A 543 14.73 21.32 -9.67
N GLN A 544 13.57 21.90 -9.37
CA GLN A 544 12.26 21.39 -9.73
C GLN A 544 11.54 22.38 -10.66
N GLY A 545 10.43 21.98 -11.26
CA GLY A 545 9.63 22.84 -12.13
C GLY A 545 9.70 22.43 -13.60
N ASP A 546 9.40 23.36 -14.48
CA ASP A 546 9.28 23.14 -15.92
C ASP A 546 10.27 23.99 -16.73
N THR A 547 10.03 24.13 -18.03
CA THR A 547 10.92 24.89 -18.93
C THR A 547 10.81 26.40 -18.79
N LEU A 548 9.85 26.93 -18.02
CA LEU A 548 9.53 28.34 -17.87
C LEU A 548 9.75 28.83 -16.43
N ILE A 549 9.41 28.00 -15.45
CA ILE A 549 9.52 28.27 -14.02
C ILE A 549 10.31 27.14 -13.39
N ARG A 550 11.35 27.48 -12.62
CA ARG A 550 12.10 26.50 -11.85
C ARG A 550 12.18 26.92 -10.38
N HIS A 551 12.29 25.93 -9.51
CA HIS A 551 12.45 26.09 -8.07
C HIS A 551 13.81 25.53 -7.68
N VAL A 552 14.68 26.39 -7.14
CA VAL A 552 16.06 26.03 -6.79
C VAL A 552 16.16 25.83 -5.29
N PHE A 553 16.71 24.69 -4.87
CA PHE A 553 16.91 24.41 -3.46
C PHE A 553 17.92 25.36 -2.81
N GLN A 554 17.54 25.92 -1.67
CA GLN A 554 18.37 26.82 -0.88
C GLN A 554 18.89 26.13 0.37
N SER A 555 17.98 25.60 1.19
CA SER A 555 18.31 24.98 2.48
C SER A 555 17.14 24.15 3.01
N TRP A 556 17.44 23.25 3.95
CA TRP A 556 16.44 22.67 4.82
C TRP A 556 16.28 23.50 6.10
N SER A 557 15.10 23.43 6.74
CA SER A 557 14.83 24.11 8.02
C SER A 557 15.74 23.67 9.16
N ASP A 558 16.30 22.46 9.10
CA ASP A 558 17.25 21.90 10.06
C ASP A 558 18.72 22.22 9.72
N GLY A 559 18.98 22.91 8.60
CA GLY A 559 20.33 23.25 8.13
C GLY A 559 21.11 22.07 7.51
N GLY A 560 20.45 20.93 7.27
CA GLY A 560 21.06 19.76 6.64
C GLY A 560 21.49 19.98 5.17
N ALA A 561 22.27 19.04 4.64
CA ALA A 561 22.64 19.02 3.22
C ALA A 561 21.41 18.75 2.34
N ARG A 562 21.49 18.93 1.02
CA ARG A 562 20.33 18.68 0.14
C ARG A 562 19.75 17.26 0.25
N THR A 563 20.64 16.28 0.42
CA THR A 563 20.31 14.92 0.82
C THR A 563 21.02 14.65 2.13
N HIS A 564 20.29 14.27 3.16
CA HIS A 564 20.86 13.87 4.44
C HIS A 564 19.90 13.01 5.24
N THR A 565 20.46 12.38 6.26
CA THR A 565 19.73 11.57 7.22
C THR A 565 19.30 12.45 8.39
N VAL A 566 18.01 12.44 8.72
CA VAL A 566 17.49 13.03 9.96
C VAL A 566 17.31 11.93 11.00
N MET A 567 17.66 12.25 12.24
CA MET A 567 17.45 11.37 13.37
C MET A 567 16.07 11.63 13.93
N LEU A 568 15.28 10.57 14.04
CA LEU A 568 13.98 10.65 14.69
C LEU A 568 14.24 10.82 16.19
N ASP A 569 13.46 11.67 16.85
CA ASP A 569 13.43 11.76 18.31
C ASP A 569 12.04 11.41 18.87
N ALA A 570 11.77 11.67 20.15
CA ALA A 570 10.48 11.34 20.79
C ALA A 570 9.41 12.44 20.60
N THR A 571 9.73 13.50 19.86
CA THR A 571 8.84 14.63 19.56
C THR A 571 8.54 14.70 18.06
N PRO A 572 7.27 14.90 17.67
CA PRO A 572 6.94 15.15 16.26
C PRO A 572 7.69 16.36 15.71
N ASP A 573 8.23 16.22 14.50
CA ASP A 573 9.06 17.26 13.88
C ASP A 573 8.52 17.68 12.49
N THR A 574 9.09 18.77 11.96
CA THR A 574 8.75 19.25 10.62
C THR A 574 9.98 19.72 9.87
N PHE A 575 10.25 19.06 8.74
CA PHE A 575 11.35 19.38 7.84
C PHE A 575 10.85 20.13 6.61
N THR A 576 11.28 21.38 6.45
CA THR A 576 10.89 22.24 5.32
C THR A 576 12.07 22.47 4.39
N ALA A 577 11.94 22.07 3.12
CA ALA A 577 12.86 22.46 2.07
C ALA A 577 12.50 23.86 1.55
N ASN A 578 13.40 24.82 1.77
CA ASN A 578 13.28 26.18 1.25
C ASN A 578 13.72 26.19 -0.21
N LEU A 579 12.76 26.45 -1.11
CA LEU A 579 13.00 26.57 -2.55
C LEU A 579 12.77 28.02 -2.99
N GLU A 580 13.66 28.53 -3.83
CA GLU A 580 13.55 29.86 -4.44
C GLU A 580 13.04 29.73 -5.87
N THR A 581 12.01 30.49 -6.22
CA THR A 581 11.40 30.46 -7.56
C THR A 581 12.15 31.39 -8.50
N GLU A 582 12.53 30.88 -9.67
CA GLU A 582 13.13 31.64 -10.75
C GLU A 582 12.29 31.52 -12.04
N HIS A 583 12.20 32.61 -12.77
CA HIS A 583 11.57 32.66 -14.08
C HIS A 583 12.60 32.69 -15.20
N ARG A 584 12.31 31.99 -16.30
CA ARG A 584 13.15 31.99 -17.49
C ARG A 584 12.96 33.28 -18.29
N VAL A 585 14.04 33.93 -18.68
CA VAL A 585 14.10 34.81 -19.86
C VAL A 585 14.84 34.10 -20.99
N ARG A 586 14.29 34.12 -22.19
CA ARG A 586 14.95 33.68 -23.42
C ARG A 586 14.97 34.83 -24.42
N ALA A 587 16.16 35.28 -24.80
CA ALA A 587 16.34 36.35 -25.77
C ALA A 587 17.22 35.88 -26.92
N THR A 588 16.70 35.97 -28.15
CA THR A 588 17.42 35.56 -29.36
C THR A 588 17.34 36.66 -30.43
N ALA A 589 18.17 36.55 -31.46
CA ALA A 589 18.20 37.47 -32.60
C ALA A 589 18.18 36.69 -33.92
N ASP A 590 17.70 37.33 -34.99
CA ASP A 590 17.88 36.81 -36.35
C ASP A 590 19.38 36.82 -36.73
N LEU A 591 19.76 36.07 -37.77
CA LEU A 591 21.17 35.92 -38.21
C LEU A 591 21.90 37.25 -38.47
N SER A 592 21.17 38.34 -38.70
CA SER A 592 21.70 39.67 -39.02
C SER A 592 22.03 40.52 -37.78
N GLY A 593 21.81 40.00 -36.58
CA GLY A 593 22.12 40.72 -35.34
C GLY A 593 22.38 39.81 -34.14
N THR A 594 22.60 40.43 -32.99
CA THR A 594 22.78 39.78 -31.69
C THR A 594 21.96 40.50 -30.62
N VAL A 595 21.76 39.82 -29.49
CA VAL A 595 21.21 40.44 -28.28
C VAL A 595 22.35 40.67 -27.30
N GLN A 596 22.58 41.93 -26.96
CA GLN A 596 23.36 42.29 -25.78
C GLN A 596 22.43 42.34 -24.56
N SER A 597 22.97 42.03 -23.39
CA SER A 597 22.17 41.95 -22.17
C SER A 597 22.96 42.47 -20.97
N SER A 598 22.27 43.21 -20.11
CA SER A 598 22.76 43.66 -18.80
C SER A 598 23.14 42.51 -17.86
N GLN A 599 22.65 41.29 -18.15
CA GLN A 599 22.98 40.06 -17.42
C GLN A 599 23.34 38.95 -18.42
N PRO A 600 24.39 38.15 -18.17
CA PRO A 600 24.88 37.18 -19.15
C PRO A 600 23.84 36.10 -19.46
N LEU A 601 23.55 35.91 -20.75
CA LEU A 601 22.72 34.81 -21.28
C LEU A 601 23.62 33.62 -21.61
N ASP A 602 23.07 32.40 -21.54
CA ASP A 602 23.77 31.20 -22.00
C ASP A 602 23.82 31.09 -23.54
N SER A 603 24.42 30.01 -24.06
CA SER A 603 24.56 29.78 -25.50
C SER A 603 23.23 29.62 -26.25
N ASN A 604 22.12 29.37 -25.54
CA ASN A 604 20.78 29.27 -26.09
C ASN A 604 19.97 30.57 -25.92
N GLY A 605 20.60 31.63 -25.40
CA GLY A 605 19.98 32.91 -25.09
C GLY A 605 19.13 32.89 -23.82
N ILE A 606 19.34 31.92 -22.93
CA ILE A 606 18.52 31.73 -21.73
C ILE A 606 19.23 32.26 -20.48
N ARG A 607 18.45 32.87 -19.58
CA ARG A 607 18.83 33.12 -18.19
C ARG A 607 17.64 32.87 -17.27
N TRP A 608 17.92 32.36 -16.07
CA TRP A 608 16.94 32.21 -15.00
C TRP A 608 17.18 33.31 -13.96
N MET A 609 16.10 33.95 -13.50
CA MET A 609 16.17 35.14 -12.67
C MET A 609 15.06 35.17 -11.64
N LEU A 610 15.29 35.85 -10.52
CA LEU A 610 14.31 35.99 -9.46
C LEU A 610 13.15 36.90 -9.90
N PRO A 611 11.93 36.71 -9.38
CA PRO A 611 10.80 37.59 -9.68
C PRO A 611 11.02 39.06 -9.35
N SER A 612 11.92 39.35 -8.40
CA SER A 612 12.33 40.70 -8.02
C SER A 612 13.31 41.36 -8.99
N ASP A 613 13.91 40.58 -9.89
CA ASP A 613 14.97 41.07 -10.77
C ASP A 613 14.40 41.67 -12.07
N SER A 614 15.27 42.39 -12.77
CA SER A 614 15.01 42.90 -14.12
C SER A 614 16.22 42.69 -15.02
N ILE A 615 15.97 42.59 -16.32
CA ILE A 615 17.00 42.47 -17.35
C ILE A 615 16.73 43.47 -18.47
N GLU A 616 17.73 44.29 -18.77
CA GLU A 616 17.77 45.13 -19.97
C GLU A 616 18.45 44.36 -21.10
N LEU A 617 17.79 44.35 -22.27
CA LEU A 617 18.22 43.69 -23.50
C LEU A 617 18.36 44.74 -24.61
N VAL A 618 19.41 44.65 -25.43
CA VAL A 618 19.68 45.55 -26.55
C VAL A 618 19.89 44.77 -27.83
N GLY A 619 19.08 45.02 -28.85
CA GLY A 619 19.22 44.42 -30.17
C GLY A 619 20.29 45.15 -31.00
N VAL A 620 21.38 44.46 -31.34
CA VAL A 620 22.51 45.06 -32.06
C VAL A 620 22.69 44.40 -33.43
N ALA A 621 22.66 45.19 -34.49
CA ALA A 621 22.95 44.69 -35.84
C ALA A 621 24.44 44.34 -35.96
N THR A 622 24.75 43.17 -36.53
CA THR A 622 26.14 42.70 -36.69
C THR A 622 26.59 42.72 -38.15
N ALA A 623 25.65 42.76 -39.09
CA ALA A 623 25.93 42.87 -40.51
C ALA A 623 25.80 44.33 -40.98
N SER A 624 26.75 44.78 -41.80
CA SER A 624 26.67 46.08 -42.47
C SER A 624 25.40 46.16 -43.32
N GLY A 625 24.68 47.28 -43.27
CA GLY A 625 23.43 47.48 -44.01
C GLY A 625 22.20 46.84 -43.38
N TRP A 626 22.26 46.49 -42.08
CA TRP A 626 21.12 46.04 -41.29
C TRP A 626 20.90 46.95 -40.09
N GLU A 627 19.64 47.13 -39.72
CA GLU A 627 19.17 47.97 -38.61
C GLU A 627 18.18 47.18 -37.75
N PHE A 628 18.08 47.55 -36.48
CA PHE A 628 17.09 46.97 -35.58
C PHE A 628 15.68 47.36 -36.05
N ALA A 629 14.80 46.36 -36.18
CA ALA A 629 13.42 46.57 -36.57
C ALA A 629 12.49 46.57 -35.36
N HIS A 630 12.40 45.48 -34.60
CA HIS A 630 11.52 45.38 -33.42
C HIS A 630 11.84 44.14 -32.59
N TRP A 631 11.37 44.13 -31.34
CA TRP A 631 11.24 42.92 -30.55
C TRP A 631 9.93 42.20 -30.89
N SER A 632 9.96 40.88 -30.91
CA SER A 632 8.77 40.02 -31.04
C SER A 632 8.79 38.88 -30.01
N GLY A 633 7.73 38.08 -29.93
CA GLY A 633 7.57 37.00 -28.94
C GLY A 633 6.49 37.36 -27.92
N ASP A 634 6.81 37.23 -26.63
CA ASP A 634 5.89 37.52 -25.52
C ASP A 634 5.59 39.02 -25.34
N THR A 635 6.29 39.89 -26.08
CA THR A 635 6.02 41.32 -26.20
C THR A 635 6.48 41.83 -27.58
N THR A 636 5.87 42.92 -28.04
CA THR A 636 6.31 43.68 -29.22
C THR A 636 6.74 45.08 -28.81
N TYR A 637 7.94 45.48 -29.23
CA TYR A 637 8.50 46.78 -28.85
C TYR A 637 9.45 47.31 -29.93
N ASN A 638 9.30 48.59 -30.30
CA ASN A 638 10.00 49.21 -31.43
C ASN A 638 11.27 49.99 -31.00
N SER A 639 11.68 49.90 -29.74
CA SER A 639 13.00 50.38 -29.32
C SER A 639 13.98 49.22 -29.34
N ASP A 640 15.22 49.48 -29.76
CA ASP A 640 16.34 48.54 -29.69
C ASP A 640 16.61 48.07 -28.25
N THR A 641 16.24 48.87 -27.26
CA THR A 641 16.39 48.59 -25.82
C THR A 641 15.07 48.15 -25.20
N LEU A 642 15.08 47.03 -24.50
CA LEU A 642 13.92 46.43 -23.84
C LEU A 642 14.24 46.06 -22.38
N LEU A 643 13.51 46.65 -21.43
CA LEU A 643 13.58 46.30 -20.01
C LEU A 643 12.47 45.31 -19.65
N LEU A 644 12.85 44.14 -19.15
CA LEU A 644 11.91 43.11 -18.70
C LEU A 644 11.97 42.97 -17.18
N HIS A 645 10.82 43.06 -16.52
CA HIS A 645 10.65 42.71 -15.11
C HIS A 645 10.27 41.23 -14.99
N MET A 646 10.99 40.49 -14.15
CA MET A 646 10.91 39.03 -14.11
C MET A 646 9.74 38.51 -13.27
N SER A 647 8.65 39.28 -13.12
CA SER A 647 7.40 38.83 -12.47
C SER A 647 6.74 37.62 -13.15
N ARG A 648 7.15 37.28 -14.38
CA ARG A 648 6.76 36.11 -15.16
C ARG A 648 7.91 35.68 -16.10
N PRO A 649 7.89 34.48 -16.69
CA PRO A 649 8.81 34.11 -17.76
C PRO A 649 8.60 34.94 -19.02
N TRP A 650 9.68 35.06 -19.81
CA TRP A 650 9.74 35.82 -21.06
C TRP A 650 10.46 35.05 -22.18
N THR A 651 9.94 35.14 -23.39
CA THR A 651 10.59 34.75 -24.64
C THR A 651 10.49 35.91 -25.62
N VAL A 652 11.63 36.51 -25.97
CA VAL A 652 11.70 37.67 -26.87
C VAL A 652 12.71 37.44 -27.98
N HIS A 653 12.48 38.07 -29.12
CA HIS A 653 13.27 37.92 -30.32
C HIS A 653 13.56 39.26 -30.97
N ALA A 654 14.83 39.64 -31.10
CA ALA A 654 15.24 40.84 -31.84
C ALA A 654 15.17 40.56 -33.35
N ARG A 655 14.44 41.41 -34.07
CA ARG A 655 14.26 41.34 -35.52
C ARG A 655 15.05 42.47 -36.17
N PHE A 656 15.71 42.16 -37.29
CA PHE A 656 16.53 43.12 -38.04
C PHE A 656 16.06 43.19 -39.48
N GLY A 657 16.19 44.37 -40.09
CA GLY A 657 15.86 44.62 -41.49
C GLY A 657 16.93 45.49 -42.16
N THR A 658 16.93 45.57 -43.48
CA THR A 658 17.80 46.52 -44.18
C THR A 658 17.18 47.93 -44.16
N PRO A 659 17.92 49.00 -44.45
CA PRO A 659 17.33 50.32 -44.67
C PRO A 659 16.18 50.26 -45.68
N ILE A 660 15.13 51.05 -45.44
CA ILE A 660 13.99 51.14 -46.34
C ILE A 660 14.31 52.14 -47.45
N THR A 661 13.95 51.79 -48.68
CA THR A 661 13.89 52.72 -49.81
C THR A 661 12.45 52.75 -50.31
N VAL A 662 11.82 53.92 -50.29
CA VAL A 662 10.54 54.13 -51.00
C VAL A 662 10.85 54.11 -52.49
N SER A 663 10.29 53.15 -53.21
CA SER A 663 10.58 52.92 -54.63
C SER A 663 9.65 53.72 -55.54
N THR A 664 8.51 54.18 -55.03
CA THR A 664 7.55 54.98 -55.77
C THR A 664 7.97 56.45 -55.73
N ASP A 665 8.44 56.99 -56.85
CA ASP A 665 8.72 58.43 -57.04
C ASP A 665 7.47 59.15 -57.59
N THR A 666 6.80 58.54 -58.56
CA THR A 666 5.59 59.07 -59.18
C THR A 666 4.57 57.95 -59.31
N LEU A 667 3.36 58.20 -58.83
CA LEU A 667 2.22 57.32 -59.03
C LEU A 667 1.69 57.48 -60.46
N PHE A 668 0.99 56.47 -60.98
CA PHE A 668 0.35 56.58 -62.30
C PHE A 668 -0.55 57.82 -62.35
N PRO A 669 -0.53 58.57 -63.47
CA PRO A 669 -1.33 59.77 -63.58
C PRO A 669 -2.82 59.39 -63.46
N GLY A 670 -3.52 60.12 -62.59
CA GLY A 670 -4.96 59.99 -62.43
C GLY A 670 -5.71 60.79 -63.49
N VAL A 671 -6.92 60.36 -63.79
CA VAL A 671 -7.89 61.18 -64.51
C VAL A 671 -9.01 61.48 -63.53
N MET A 672 -9.37 62.75 -63.40
CA MET A 672 -10.44 63.19 -62.50
C MET A 672 -11.74 62.42 -62.83
N GLY A 673 -12.43 61.93 -61.81
CA GLY A 673 -13.63 61.10 -61.96
C GLY A 673 -13.40 59.65 -62.41
N ALA A 674 -12.21 59.28 -62.89
CA ALA A 674 -11.91 57.90 -63.29
C ALA A 674 -11.50 57.03 -62.09
N THR A 675 -11.76 55.72 -62.19
CA THR A 675 -11.33 54.76 -61.17
C THR A 675 -9.81 54.80 -61.03
N TYR A 676 -9.32 55.07 -59.82
CA TYR A 676 -7.90 55.12 -59.51
C TYR A 676 -7.50 53.99 -58.57
N THR A 677 -6.45 53.28 -58.95
CA THR A 677 -5.77 52.33 -58.07
C THR A 677 -4.30 52.34 -58.42
N ASP A 678 -3.48 52.69 -57.44
CA ASP A 678 -2.03 52.50 -57.50
C ASP A 678 -1.53 52.13 -56.11
N THR A 679 -0.32 51.59 -56.00
CA THR A 679 0.20 51.10 -54.73
C THR A 679 1.61 51.63 -54.50
N LEU A 680 1.80 52.24 -53.34
CA LEU A 680 3.12 52.61 -52.85
C LEU A 680 3.97 51.36 -52.68
N THR A 681 5.17 51.40 -53.22
CA THR A 681 6.13 50.29 -53.12
C THR A 681 7.37 50.76 -52.38
N ALA A 682 7.88 49.89 -51.52
CA ALA A 682 9.15 50.08 -50.85
C ALA A 682 9.93 48.77 -50.87
N SER A 683 11.24 48.89 -50.81
CA SER A 683 12.16 47.78 -50.62
C SER A 683 12.95 47.96 -49.32
N GLY A 684 13.41 46.85 -48.75
CA GLY A 684 14.13 46.82 -47.49
C GLY A 684 13.26 46.56 -46.25
N GLY A 685 13.67 47.07 -45.09
CA GLY A 685 13.08 46.69 -43.81
C GLY A 685 13.10 45.18 -43.58
N THR A 686 12.05 44.65 -42.96
CA THR A 686 11.78 43.21 -42.82
C THR A 686 10.84 42.70 -43.92
N GLY A 687 10.56 43.50 -44.96
CA GLY A 687 9.65 43.15 -46.06
C GLY A 687 8.16 43.38 -45.79
N SER A 688 7.79 44.02 -44.67
CA SER A 688 6.41 44.42 -44.38
C SER A 688 6.43 45.88 -43.91
N TYR A 689 5.50 46.69 -44.44
CA TYR A 689 5.49 48.11 -44.21
C TYR A 689 4.15 48.59 -43.69
N THR A 690 4.19 49.57 -42.80
CA THR A 690 3.06 50.44 -42.51
C THR A 690 3.33 51.78 -43.17
N TRP A 691 2.41 52.21 -44.02
CA TRP A 691 2.46 53.47 -44.75
C TRP A 691 1.68 54.54 -44.02
N THR A 692 2.27 55.72 -43.93
CA THR A 692 1.63 56.90 -43.36
C THR A 692 1.97 58.12 -44.22
N LEU A 693 0.98 58.98 -44.45
CA LEU A 693 1.23 60.31 -45.01
C LEU A 693 1.69 61.21 -43.87
N VAL A 694 2.94 61.67 -43.93
CA VAL A 694 3.60 62.38 -42.82
C VAL A 694 3.91 63.85 -43.13
N GLY A 695 3.65 64.29 -44.36
CA GLY A 695 3.80 65.69 -44.77
C GLY A 695 3.52 65.89 -46.27
N GLY A 696 3.85 67.08 -46.77
CA GLY A 696 3.56 67.47 -48.16
C GLY A 696 2.10 67.90 -48.37
N ASP A 697 1.64 67.80 -49.61
CA ASP A 697 0.24 68.02 -49.96
C ASP A 697 -0.65 66.91 -49.36
N SER A 698 -1.94 67.22 -49.14
CA SER A 698 -2.92 66.18 -48.86
C SER A 698 -3.13 65.30 -50.09
N LEU A 699 -3.53 64.05 -49.85
CA LEU A 699 -4.03 63.18 -50.91
C LEU A 699 -5.21 63.89 -51.61
N PRO A 700 -5.33 63.84 -52.95
CA PRO A 700 -6.46 64.42 -53.67
C PRO A 700 -7.80 63.96 -53.08
N GLU A 701 -8.79 64.84 -53.05
CA GLU A 701 -10.12 64.47 -52.57
C GLU A 701 -10.67 63.28 -53.38
N GLY A 702 -11.42 62.42 -52.71
CA GLY A 702 -11.93 61.15 -53.27
C GLY A 702 -10.92 59.99 -53.30
N LEU A 703 -9.65 60.19 -52.92
CA LEU A 703 -8.66 59.13 -52.75
C LEU A 703 -8.41 58.78 -51.27
N SER A 704 -8.01 57.53 -51.01
CA SER A 704 -7.68 57.02 -49.66
C SER A 704 -6.45 56.13 -49.67
N LEU A 705 -5.66 56.15 -48.59
CA LEU A 705 -4.51 55.26 -48.36
C LEU A 705 -4.89 54.11 -47.43
N GLU A 706 -4.65 52.88 -47.86
CA GLU A 706 -4.66 51.70 -46.98
C GLU A 706 -3.27 51.49 -46.36
N ALA A 707 -3.15 51.73 -45.05
CA ALA A 707 -1.87 51.84 -44.35
C ALA A 707 -1.03 50.55 -44.41
N THR A 708 -1.63 49.36 -44.49
CA THR A 708 -0.88 48.09 -44.45
C THR A 708 -0.46 47.58 -45.83
N THR A 709 -1.16 47.99 -46.89
CA THR A 709 -0.86 47.57 -48.27
C THR A 709 -0.16 48.65 -49.07
N GLY A 710 -0.29 49.92 -48.66
CA GLY A 710 0.18 51.08 -49.42
C GLY A 710 -0.72 51.41 -50.62
N ALA A 711 -1.87 50.75 -50.76
CA ALA A 711 -2.79 51.00 -51.87
C ALA A 711 -3.46 52.38 -51.72
N ILE A 712 -3.39 53.16 -52.78
CA ILE A 712 -4.12 54.42 -52.94
C ILE A 712 -5.26 54.15 -53.92
N THR A 713 -6.49 54.26 -53.43
CA THR A 713 -7.68 53.91 -54.22
C THR A 713 -8.78 54.95 -54.07
N GLY A 714 -9.62 55.06 -55.10
CA GLY A 714 -10.77 55.96 -55.12
C GLY A 714 -11.00 56.61 -56.48
N PHE A 715 -11.61 57.79 -56.49
CA PHE A 715 -11.84 58.60 -57.69
C PHE A 715 -11.30 60.00 -57.40
N PRO A 716 -10.24 60.47 -58.08
CA PRO A 716 -9.71 61.81 -57.82
C PRO A 716 -10.75 62.87 -58.19
N GLU A 717 -11.02 63.80 -57.27
CA GLU A 717 -11.97 64.91 -57.45
C GLU A 717 -11.28 66.25 -57.78
N ASP A 718 -9.95 66.31 -57.66
CA ASP A 718 -9.16 67.50 -57.95
C ASP A 718 -8.14 67.24 -59.07
N GLU A 719 -8.02 68.19 -60.00
CA GLU A 719 -6.91 68.23 -60.95
C GLU A 719 -5.69 68.93 -60.34
N GLY A 720 -4.50 68.53 -60.76
CA GLY A 720 -3.27 69.18 -60.33
C GLY A 720 -2.10 68.22 -60.20
N THR A 721 -1.00 68.75 -59.71
CA THR A 721 0.17 67.96 -59.34
C THR A 721 0.35 68.05 -57.83
N PHE A 722 0.26 66.90 -57.16
CA PHE A 722 0.35 66.76 -55.71
C PHE A 722 1.70 66.15 -55.35
N ALA A 723 2.41 66.75 -54.41
CA ALA A 723 3.67 66.27 -53.87
C ALA A 723 3.47 65.82 -52.41
N MET A 724 3.25 64.52 -52.21
CA MET A 724 2.89 63.94 -50.93
C MET A 724 4.10 63.26 -50.29
N PHE A 725 4.29 63.41 -48.98
CA PHE A 725 5.44 62.83 -48.29
C PHE A 725 5.02 61.58 -47.50
N PHE A 726 5.26 60.40 -48.08
CA PHE A 726 4.87 59.12 -47.48
C PHE A 726 6.03 58.48 -46.73
N GLN A 727 5.78 58.05 -45.50
CA GLN A 727 6.70 57.25 -44.69
C GLN A 727 6.30 55.77 -44.77
N ALA A 728 7.25 54.93 -45.18
CA ALA A 728 7.22 53.49 -44.99
C ALA A 728 7.94 53.14 -43.68
N ALA A 729 7.26 52.42 -42.79
CA ALA A 729 7.80 51.94 -41.53
C ALA A 729 7.79 50.40 -41.47
N SER A 730 8.93 49.79 -41.14
CA SER A 730 9.08 48.36 -40.89
C SER A 730 9.60 48.15 -39.46
N GLY A 731 8.71 48.28 -38.48
CA GLY A 731 9.10 48.42 -37.08
C GLY A 731 9.69 49.81 -36.81
N ALA A 732 10.88 49.86 -36.21
CA ALA A 732 11.65 51.05 -35.92
C ALA A 732 12.36 51.63 -37.15
N ILE A 733 12.57 50.82 -38.19
CA ILE A 733 13.18 51.26 -39.44
C ILE A 733 12.14 52.06 -40.20
N THR A 734 12.43 53.32 -40.51
CA THR A 734 11.51 54.15 -41.26
C THR A 734 12.26 54.96 -42.31
N GLN A 735 11.64 55.11 -43.48
CA GLN A 735 12.09 56.03 -44.51
C GLN A 735 10.87 56.75 -45.08
N ALA A 736 11.01 58.05 -45.31
CA ALA A 736 10.01 58.83 -46.02
C ALA A 736 10.59 59.37 -47.32
N ASP A 737 9.75 59.45 -48.35
CA ASP A 737 10.10 60.10 -49.62
C ASP A 737 8.90 60.83 -50.20
N THR A 738 9.19 61.78 -51.09
CA THR A 738 8.16 62.54 -51.80
C THR A 738 7.66 61.72 -52.98
N VAL A 739 6.35 61.60 -53.08
CA VAL A 739 5.65 60.88 -54.15
C VAL A 739 4.75 61.85 -54.88
N HIS A 740 4.91 61.90 -56.20
CA HIS A 740 4.14 62.78 -57.06
C HIS A 740 2.92 62.07 -57.64
N LEU A 741 1.77 62.74 -57.63
CA LEU A 741 0.57 62.34 -58.37
C LEU A 741 0.15 63.50 -59.25
N SER A 742 0.04 63.26 -60.55
CA SER A 742 -0.59 64.21 -61.49
C SER A 742 -1.98 63.72 -61.83
N VAL A 743 -2.98 64.55 -61.60
CA VAL A 743 -4.37 64.30 -62.00
C VAL A 743 -4.74 65.32 -63.07
N THR A 744 -5.23 64.82 -64.21
CA THR A 744 -5.71 65.66 -65.32
C THR A 744 -7.20 65.48 -65.55
N ARG A 745 -7.85 66.47 -66.17
CA ARG A 745 -9.21 66.29 -66.70
C ARG A 745 -9.22 65.30 -67.87
N PRO A 746 -10.28 64.50 -68.04
CA PRO A 746 -10.48 63.75 -69.27
C PRO A 746 -10.65 64.70 -70.47
N SER A 747 -10.14 64.29 -71.63
CA SER A 747 -10.26 65.06 -72.87
C SER A 747 -11.57 64.71 -73.58
N LEU A 748 -12.64 65.45 -73.28
CA LEU A 748 -13.95 65.26 -73.89
C LEU A 748 -14.15 66.14 -75.13
N GLN A 749 -14.76 65.60 -76.19
CA GLN A 749 -15.26 66.42 -77.29
C GLN A 749 -16.60 67.05 -76.89
N THR A 750 -16.76 68.36 -77.10
CA THR A 750 -18.02 69.05 -76.78
C THR A 750 -19.22 68.42 -77.49
N THR A 751 -19.03 67.88 -78.70
CA THR A 751 -20.07 67.16 -79.43
C THR A 751 -20.53 65.90 -78.70
N ASP A 752 -19.62 65.18 -78.03
CA ASP A 752 -19.93 63.92 -77.36
C ASP A 752 -20.65 64.18 -76.04
N VAL A 753 -20.24 65.23 -75.32
CA VAL A 753 -20.89 65.69 -74.07
C VAL A 753 -22.32 66.17 -74.34
N VAL A 754 -22.53 66.93 -75.43
CA VAL A 754 -23.87 67.36 -75.85
C VAL A 754 -24.71 66.18 -76.36
N ASN A 755 -24.15 65.31 -77.20
CA ASN A 755 -24.86 64.15 -77.74
C ASN A 755 -25.26 63.14 -76.66
N HIS A 756 -24.49 63.02 -75.58
CA HIS A 756 -24.85 62.14 -74.48
C HIS A 756 -26.14 62.61 -73.78
N LEU A 757 -26.40 63.93 -73.70
CA LEU A 757 -27.65 64.48 -73.17
C LEU A 757 -28.83 64.36 -74.14
N ILE A 758 -28.67 64.79 -75.41
CA ILE A 758 -29.79 64.97 -76.36
C ILE A 758 -29.78 64.04 -77.59
N GLY A 759 -28.72 63.26 -77.80
CA GLY A 759 -28.52 62.42 -78.99
C GLY A 759 -28.97 60.96 -78.83
N PRO A 760 -29.09 60.18 -79.92
CA PRO A 760 -29.65 58.82 -79.91
C PRO A 760 -28.69 57.69 -79.48
N VAL A 761 -27.43 57.98 -79.13
CA VAL A 761 -26.41 56.97 -78.74
C VAL A 761 -25.62 57.48 -77.53
N SER A 762 -25.42 56.65 -76.48
CA SER A 762 -24.53 57.02 -75.37
C SER A 762 -23.07 56.86 -75.80
N VAL A 763 -22.28 57.92 -75.62
CA VAL A 763 -20.87 57.97 -76.05
C VAL A 763 -19.87 58.25 -74.91
N LEU A 764 -20.35 58.71 -73.75
CA LEU A 764 -19.54 58.87 -72.54
C LEU A 764 -19.51 57.56 -71.75
N SER A 765 -18.39 57.31 -71.08
CA SER A 765 -18.20 56.25 -70.09
C SER A 765 -18.58 56.74 -68.69
N ASP A 766 -18.83 55.79 -67.77
CA ASP A 766 -19.16 56.07 -66.36
C ASP A 766 -18.12 56.98 -65.68
N ASP A 767 -16.84 56.86 -66.05
CA ASP A 767 -15.75 57.69 -65.52
C ASP A 767 -15.82 59.15 -66.04
N GLU A 768 -16.25 59.33 -67.29
CA GLU A 768 -16.46 60.65 -67.90
C GLU A 768 -17.74 61.31 -67.39
N GLU A 769 -18.80 60.53 -67.16
CA GLU A 769 -20.02 61.01 -66.49
C GLU A 769 -19.70 61.46 -65.05
N ARG A 770 -18.93 60.65 -64.30
CA ARG A 770 -18.49 61.01 -62.94
C ARG A 770 -17.64 62.27 -62.94
N PHE A 771 -16.74 62.43 -63.91
CA PHE A 771 -15.98 63.68 -64.06
C PHE A 771 -16.90 64.90 -64.26
N LEU A 772 -17.88 64.78 -65.16
CA LEU A 772 -18.80 65.87 -65.47
C LEU A 772 -19.66 66.25 -64.26
N ASP A 773 -20.11 65.24 -63.51
CA ASP A 773 -20.83 65.42 -62.25
C ASP A 773 -19.95 66.14 -61.20
N ILE A 774 -18.68 65.73 -61.02
CA ILE A 774 -17.77 66.37 -60.05
C ILE A 774 -17.52 67.85 -60.39
N ILE A 775 -17.29 68.20 -61.66
CA ILE A 775 -17.12 69.63 -62.03
C ILE A 775 -18.43 70.41 -62.06
N GLY A 776 -19.56 69.71 -62.01
CA GLY A 776 -20.91 70.22 -62.13
C GLY A 776 -21.57 70.44 -60.78
N ASN A 777 -22.71 69.76 -60.56
CA ASN A 777 -23.47 69.90 -59.32
C ASN A 777 -23.25 68.74 -58.33
N ASN A 778 -22.45 67.73 -58.70
CA ASN A 778 -22.06 66.56 -57.90
C ASN A 778 -23.25 65.84 -57.26
N ASN A 779 -24.31 65.60 -58.05
CA ASN A 779 -25.57 64.99 -57.60
C ASN A 779 -25.67 63.48 -57.90
N GLY A 780 -24.65 62.89 -58.53
CA GLY A 780 -24.53 61.46 -58.78
C GLY A 780 -24.94 61.01 -60.18
N GLY A 781 -25.20 61.91 -61.13
CA GLY A 781 -25.46 61.55 -62.51
C GLY A 781 -25.42 62.73 -63.47
N TYR A 782 -25.01 62.48 -64.72
CA TYR A 782 -24.84 63.54 -65.70
C TYR A 782 -26.17 64.20 -66.12
N ASP A 783 -26.31 65.50 -65.84
CA ASP A 783 -27.49 66.29 -66.16
C ASP A 783 -27.17 67.65 -66.85
N VAL A 784 -28.20 68.50 -67.01
CA VAL A 784 -28.08 69.80 -67.68
C VAL A 784 -27.16 70.76 -66.90
N GLY A 785 -27.12 70.65 -65.57
CA GLY A 785 -26.23 71.40 -64.69
C GLY A 785 -24.77 71.08 -64.96
N ASP A 786 -24.45 69.80 -65.17
CA ASP A 786 -23.10 69.34 -65.48
C ASP A 786 -22.66 69.73 -66.88
N LEU A 787 -23.56 69.61 -67.88
CA LEU A 787 -23.33 70.12 -69.23
C LEU A 787 -23.01 71.62 -69.19
N ARG A 788 -23.76 72.40 -68.40
CA ARG A 788 -23.54 73.85 -68.26
C ARG A 788 -22.18 74.15 -67.66
N ALA A 789 -21.80 73.45 -66.59
CA ALA A 789 -20.51 73.62 -65.94
C ALA A 789 -19.35 73.23 -66.86
N TYR A 790 -19.49 72.13 -67.61
CA TYR A 790 -18.52 71.71 -68.62
C TYR A 790 -18.36 72.76 -69.73
N LEU A 791 -19.45 73.26 -70.33
CA LEU A 791 -19.40 74.28 -71.39
C LEU A 791 -18.71 75.57 -70.91
N GLN A 792 -18.98 75.99 -69.67
CA GLN A 792 -18.29 77.11 -69.04
C GLN A 792 -16.80 76.83 -68.87
N SER A 793 -16.43 75.62 -68.45
CA SER A 793 -15.03 75.23 -68.23
C SER A 793 -14.20 75.22 -69.53
N VAL A 794 -14.82 74.97 -70.69
CA VAL A 794 -14.15 74.99 -72.01
C VAL A 794 -14.24 76.34 -72.73
N GLY A 795 -14.73 77.38 -72.06
CA GLY A 795 -14.73 78.76 -72.57
C GLY A 795 -15.86 79.10 -73.56
N ILE A 796 -16.92 78.29 -73.60
CA ILE A 796 -18.13 78.58 -74.38
C ILE A 796 -19.08 79.38 -73.49
N SER A 797 -19.32 80.66 -73.82
CA SER A 797 -20.24 81.54 -73.08
C SER A 797 -21.67 81.00 -73.18
N ALA A 798 -22.24 80.56 -72.05
CA ALA A 798 -23.55 79.93 -71.96
C ALA A 798 -24.74 80.92 -71.98
N ASP A 799 -24.72 81.92 -72.87
CA ASP A 799 -25.82 82.91 -73.05
C ASP A 799 -26.91 82.41 -74.03
N LEU A 800 -27.00 81.11 -74.29
CA LEU A 800 -27.96 80.50 -75.23
C LEU A 800 -28.89 79.44 -74.61
N ILE A 801 -28.93 79.29 -73.28
CA ILE A 801 -29.95 78.48 -72.59
C ILE A 801 -30.57 79.32 -71.46
N PRO A 802 -31.84 79.74 -71.56
CA PRO A 802 -32.51 80.56 -70.55
C PRO A 802 -32.53 79.89 -69.15
N ALA A 803 -32.27 80.66 -68.09
CA ALA A 803 -32.20 80.17 -66.70
C ALA A 803 -33.49 79.52 -66.18
N ASP A 804 -34.61 79.78 -66.86
CA ASP A 804 -35.95 79.25 -66.62
C ASP A 804 -36.17 77.81 -67.13
N LEU A 805 -35.19 77.20 -67.81
CA LEU A 805 -35.18 75.77 -68.15
C LEU A 805 -34.35 74.91 -67.17
N LEU A 806 -33.82 75.51 -66.09
CA LEU A 806 -32.83 74.92 -65.18
C LEU A 806 -33.29 74.75 -63.73
N GLU A 807 -34.58 74.92 -63.42
CA GLU A 807 -35.15 74.57 -62.12
C GLU A 807 -36.54 73.92 -62.28
N THR A 808 -36.67 72.64 -61.96
CA THR A 808 -37.89 72.13 -61.32
C THR A 808 -37.47 71.44 -60.04
N GLU A 809 -38.00 71.95 -58.92
CA GLU A 809 -37.68 71.61 -57.52
C GLU A 809 -37.78 70.13 -57.12
N ASP A 810 -38.16 69.20 -58.01
CA ASP A 810 -38.22 67.77 -57.69
C ASP A 810 -38.06 66.90 -58.96
N GLY A 811 -36.89 66.29 -59.14
CA GLY A 811 -36.73 65.02 -59.88
C GLY A 811 -36.31 65.06 -61.37
N VAL A 812 -35.15 64.44 -61.63
CA VAL A 812 -34.72 63.70 -62.84
C VAL A 812 -35.44 64.05 -64.15
N ALA A 813 -34.81 64.86 -65.01
CA ALA A 813 -35.21 64.99 -66.41
C ALA A 813 -34.70 63.78 -67.23
N SER A 814 -35.38 62.64 -67.13
CA SER A 814 -35.21 61.53 -68.07
C SER A 814 -35.79 61.89 -69.43
N LYS A 815 -35.08 61.54 -70.52
CA LYS A 815 -35.56 61.55 -71.92
C LYS A 815 -36.96 60.96 -72.03
N GLU A 816 -37.99 61.79 -72.10
CA GLU A 816 -39.21 61.52 -72.89
C GLU A 816 -40.09 62.78 -72.97
N GLY A 817 -40.14 63.41 -74.15
CA GLY A 817 -41.02 64.56 -74.38
C GLY A 817 -40.84 65.41 -75.65
N ASN A 818 -40.61 64.81 -76.83
CA ASN A 818 -40.85 65.35 -78.21
C ASN A 818 -40.58 66.86 -78.50
N GLN A 819 -39.51 67.18 -79.24
CA GLN A 819 -39.44 67.17 -80.72
C GLN A 819 -37.99 67.25 -81.19
#